data_AF-A0A1V6FQN0-F1
#
_entry.id   AF-A0A1V6FQN0-F1
#
_cell.length_a   1.000
_cell.length_b   1.000
_cell.length_c   1.000
_cell.angle_alpha   90.00
_cell.angle_beta   90.00
_cell.angle_gamma   90.00
#
_symmetry.space_group_name_H-M   'P 1'
#
loop_
_entity.id
_entity.type
_entity.pdbx_description
1 polymer ?
#
loop_
_entity_poly.entity_id
_entity_poly.type
_entity_poly.pdbx_seq_one_letter_code
_entity_poly.pdbx_strand_id
1 'polypeptide(L)'
;MNLEQIYQAIHSEIKGENCRDKATEFRQYPLQLSYSSYAKGIDWLADEYLRLGLEAEVIPFPADGKTVYGDRHFPLAWDVEEAWLEADGKRIADYAECTYCVVPFSADSGGIGEGRLLPIESLPETGRLDNTVVLIAHYPSGKEIKSLMERGCKAFMTAVDTQPIHPSLWDSRRWFNDLFGSGQIDARNRTCVGFSITPRIARELMLKLQSGTAPVQVRYRMKTRTYEGQVPAVSALLRGESERCFFITAHAYEPHATNDVAGVACSLEIARTLSTLIADGRLPKPKYSIRFFHGLENFSLYAWGLWHPEKMKDALGGVSLDSFGRLEKAGKREHFVLRRSLNVHPTSQHGLAREIMQMAANDSGIGVEVKEASKNNEDLMQDPMFGPPWNLLYGSLWEEPLATYPRCYFYHTSLDTPDKLSPLALETAGAFAGTLAFFMASAGKEDSTFLAKLACKDWKQVVDDKCREALRLQDEGLVLRRLRAQRLAAWRRFSIPSGMAAIGDPTLAVEFKTYTEQRIAAALQVLYGGEPPALMVQGHREILVRTLPGPIGLGTISDELRGLAADAQGYRSNEYWCLDESGTNFYHFDGKKTVFEVALAIWATRPYGLQEDADAFQRELQRWAKLAEVLLKGGLARLQEIPVVKKAQIVRGLQELGIQPRDCLMVHSSLKSFGFVEGGADTVIDALQEVVTEAGIVAMPAFCDCAEGGGSGAYDPVTTPVGKWVGLIPETFRKRSDVLRSRHPTHSVCAWGQKAEEFLQQASPYDTFAEDSPWGKLLKQKGKVLFLGEAIGGNTFLHACEGWYNSYLDSTFALCKTPDRVQSVLVKDYPGGCRGRWYKLGRNAPWFQKLKERGVFLETRINDTVLTVYQAEQFAAAAKEMFREEPDILLHQNACRDCARLRSKISNRSVHTPALRWDNLQETRV
;
A
#
# COMPACT_ATOMS: atom_id res chain seq x y z
N MET A 1 -12.61 -23.53 -9.83
CA MET A 1 -13.46 -22.70 -10.71
C MET A 1 -12.64 -21.51 -11.16
N ASN A 2 -12.83 -21.02 -12.39
CA ASN A 2 -12.17 -19.79 -12.85
C ASN A 2 -12.95 -18.54 -12.38
N LEU A 3 -12.37 -17.35 -12.58
CA LEU A 3 -12.94 -16.09 -12.12
C LEU A 3 -14.36 -15.82 -12.67
N GLU A 4 -14.57 -16.04 -13.97
CA GLU A 4 -15.86 -15.82 -14.63
C GLU A 4 -16.95 -16.72 -14.04
N GLN A 5 -16.64 -18.00 -13.81
CA GLN A 5 -17.58 -18.95 -13.21
C GLN A 5 -17.98 -18.54 -11.78
N ILE A 6 -17.03 -18.04 -11.00
CA ILE A 6 -17.28 -17.54 -9.64
C ILE A 6 -18.20 -16.32 -9.72
N TYR A 7 -17.86 -15.35 -10.57
CA TYR A 7 -18.64 -14.14 -10.76
C TYR A 7 -20.08 -14.45 -11.20
N GLN A 8 -20.27 -15.30 -12.22
CA GLN A 8 -21.60 -15.67 -12.68
C GLN A 8 -22.41 -16.43 -11.62
N ALA A 9 -21.78 -17.32 -10.84
CA ALA A 9 -22.45 -18.01 -9.75
C ALA A 9 -22.98 -17.03 -8.69
N ILE A 10 -22.13 -16.08 -8.27
CA ILE A 10 -22.49 -15.05 -7.28
C ILE A 10 -23.53 -14.09 -7.86
N HIS A 11 -23.29 -13.53 -9.04
CA HIS A 11 -24.18 -12.59 -9.72
C HIS A 11 -25.59 -13.16 -9.93
N SER A 12 -25.70 -14.44 -10.31
CA SER A 12 -27.00 -15.09 -10.49
C SER A 12 -27.81 -15.25 -9.19
N GLU A 13 -27.12 -15.35 -8.05
CA GLU A 13 -27.71 -15.65 -6.75
C GLU A 13 -28.03 -14.40 -5.93
N ILE A 14 -27.16 -13.38 -6.00
CA ILE A 14 -27.36 -12.11 -5.31
C ILE A 14 -28.60 -11.39 -5.85
N LYS A 15 -29.35 -10.72 -4.97
CA LYS A 15 -30.56 -9.97 -5.32
C LYS A 15 -30.53 -8.56 -4.74
N GLY A 16 -30.56 -7.56 -5.61
CA GLY A 16 -30.58 -6.16 -5.21
C GLY A 16 -31.82 -5.78 -4.39
N GLU A 17 -32.96 -6.43 -4.61
CA GLU A 17 -34.18 -6.22 -3.85
C GLU A 17 -34.00 -6.61 -2.39
N ASN A 18 -33.35 -7.75 -2.11
CA ASN A 18 -33.04 -8.19 -0.75
C ASN A 18 -32.15 -7.16 -0.03
N CYS A 19 -31.15 -6.62 -0.74
CA CYS A 19 -30.32 -5.54 -0.19
C CYS A 19 -31.17 -4.32 0.18
N ARG A 20 -32.08 -3.88 -0.68
CA ARG A 20 -32.95 -2.72 -0.40
C ARG A 20 -33.90 -2.99 0.78
N ASP A 21 -34.44 -4.19 0.87
CA ASP A 21 -35.37 -4.56 1.94
C ASP A 21 -34.62 -4.63 3.28
N LYS A 22 -33.43 -5.24 3.31
CA LYS A 22 -32.54 -5.23 4.49
C LYS A 22 -32.04 -3.84 4.85
N ALA A 23 -31.79 -2.98 3.87
CA ALA A 23 -31.49 -1.57 4.13
C ALA A 23 -32.66 -0.88 4.85
N THR A 24 -33.90 -1.16 4.43
CA THR A 24 -35.10 -0.62 5.08
C THR A 24 -35.24 -1.10 6.53
N GLU A 25 -35.02 -2.40 6.77
CA GLU A 25 -35.04 -3.00 8.11
C GLU A 25 -33.94 -2.43 9.01
N PHE A 26 -32.70 -2.35 8.53
CA PHE A 26 -31.58 -1.88 9.34
C PHE A 26 -31.66 -0.39 9.65
N ARG A 27 -32.10 0.44 8.68
CA ARG A 27 -32.12 1.90 8.82
C ARG A 27 -32.87 2.41 10.04
N GLN A 28 -33.86 1.69 10.53
CA GLN A 28 -34.66 2.11 11.69
C GLN A 28 -33.81 2.39 12.94
N TYR A 29 -32.68 1.68 13.10
CA TYR A 29 -31.78 1.81 14.25
C TYR A 29 -30.96 3.11 14.21
N PRO A 30 -30.10 3.36 13.20
CA PRO A 30 -29.35 4.62 13.12
C PRO A 30 -30.26 5.84 12.91
N LEU A 31 -31.48 5.68 12.36
CA LEU A 31 -32.44 6.78 12.18
C LEU A 31 -32.83 7.48 13.50
N GLN A 32 -32.75 6.79 14.64
CA GLN A 32 -33.01 7.40 15.96
C GLN A 32 -31.90 8.36 16.42
N LEU A 33 -30.77 8.41 15.72
CA LEU A 33 -29.62 9.26 16.06
C LEU A 33 -29.14 9.08 17.52
N SER A 34 -29.28 7.88 18.07
CA SER A 34 -29.01 7.60 19.49
C SER A 34 -28.11 6.37 19.60
N TYR A 35 -27.10 6.44 20.47
CA TYR A 35 -26.13 5.36 20.68
C TYR A 35 -26.80 4.08 21.18
N SER A 36 -27.81 4.22 22.04
CA SER A 36 -28.60 3.08 22.52
C SER A 36 -29.38 2.37 21.39
N SER A 37 -29.83 3.12 20.38
CA SER A 37 -30.48 2.54 19.19
C SER A 37 -29.47 1.92 18.24
N TYR A 38 -28.33 2.59 18.04
CA TYR A 38 -27.19 2.06 17.29
C TYR A 38 -26.73 0.70 17.85
N ALA A 39 -26.57 0.58 19.17
CA ALA A 39 -26.17 -0.67 19.81
C ALA A 39 -27.16 -1.82 19.52
N LYS A 40 -28.47 -1.56 19.58
CA LYS A 40 -29.50 -2.53 19.18
C LYS A 40 -29.40 -2.92 17.71
N GLY A 41 -29.02 -1.98 16.84
CA GLY A 41 -28.76 -2.26 15.43
C GLY A 41 -27.58 -3.22 15.24
N ILE A 42 -26.51 -3.07 16.03
CA ILE A 42 -25.37 -3.99 16.02
C ILE A 42 -25.76 -5.38 16.51
N ASP A 43 -26.55 -5.48 17.58
CA ASP A 43 -27.09 -6.76 18.06
C ASP A 43 -27.96 -7.43 16.98
N TRP A 44 -28.84 -6.66 16.34
CA TRP A 44 -29.66 -7.16 15.24
C TRP A 44 -28.82 -7.67 14.06
N LEU A 45 -27.74 -6.96 13.70
CA LEU A 45 -26.82 -7.41 12.65
C LEU A 45 -26.14 -8.73 13.02
N ALA A 46 -25.69 -8.87 14.27
CA ALA A 46 -25.10 -10.13 14.75
C ALA A 46 -26.11 -11.29 14.62
N ASP A 47 -27.37 -11.07 15.01
CA ASP A 47 -28.44 -12.06 14.88
C ASP A 47 -28.78 -12.42 13.42
N GLU A 48 -28.72 -11.45 12.50
CA GLU A 48 -28.87 -11.73 11.06
C GLU A 48 -27.73 -12.60 10.54
N TYR A 49 -26.47 -12.31 10.89
CA TYR A 49 -25.34 -13.15 10.50
C TYR A 49 -25.39 -14.56 11.08
N LEU A 50 -25.80 -14.70 12.36
CA LEU A 50 -26.01 -16.01 12.99
C LEU A 50 -27.09 -16.82 12.27
N ARG A 51 -28.19 -16.18 11.86
CA ARG A 51 -29.25 -16.83 11.06
C ARG A 51 -28.79 -17.30 9.69
N LEU A 52 -27.79 -16.64 9.11
CA LEU A 52 -27.15 -17.07 7.87
C LEU A 52 -26.12 -18.20 8.08
N GLY A 53 -25.89 -18.64 9.33
CA GLY A 53 -24.96 -19.71 9.67
C GLY A 53 -23.50 -19.28 9.81
N LEU A 54 -23.24 -17.96 9.89
CA LEU A 54 -21.92 -17.43 10.19
C LEU A 54 -21.67 -17.42 11.70
N GLU A 55 -20.40 -17.38 12.08
CA GLU A 55 -20.01 -17.12 13.47
C GLU A 55 -19.97 -15.61 13.69
N ALA A 56 -20.79 -15.06 14.58
CA ALA A 56 -20.82 -13.62 14.85
C ALA A 56 -20.50 -13.29 16.30
N GLU A 57 -19.75 -12.21 16.49
CA GLU A 57 -19.41 -11.65 17.80
C GLU A 57 -19.70 -10.14 17.84
N VAL A 58 -20.25 -9.67 18.96
CA VAL A 58 -20.39 -8.25 19.26
C VAL A 58 -19.20 -7.81 20.11
N ILE A 59 -18.45 -6.84 19.61
CA ILE A 59 -17.19 -6.35 20.18
C ILE A 59 -17.45 -4.99 20.83
N PRO A 60 -17.38 -4.86 22.16
CA PRO A 60 -17.62 -3.59 22.83
C PRO A 60 -16.38 -2.70 22.81
N PHE A 61 -16.53 -1.46 22.34
CA PHE A 61 -15.53 -0.41 22.55
C PHE A 61 -16.04 0.64 23.54
N PRO A 62 -15.18 1.25 24.38
CA PRO A 62 -15.59 2.32 25.28
C PRO A 62 -16.08 3.56 24.51
N ALA A 63 -17.23 4.10 24.89
CA ALA A 63 -17.71 5.40 24.45
C ALA A 63 -17.70 6.37 25.65
N ASP A 64 -16.49 6.71 26.10
CA ASP A 64 -16.22 7.40 27.38
C ASP A 64 -15.58 8.79 27.21
N GLY A 65 -15.32 9.24 25.98
CA GLY A 65 -14.67 10.52 25.69
C GLY A 65 -13.18 10.60 26.08
N LYS A 66 -12.59 9.54 26.63
CA LYS A 66 -11.20 9.56 27.16
C LYS A 66 -10.33 8.44 26.60
N THR A 67 -10.91 7.31 26.23
CA THR A 67 -10.20 6.20 25.61
C THR A 67 -9.64 6.63 24.26
N VAL A 68 -8.38 6.26 24.02
CA VAL A 68 -7.66 6.56 22.78
C VAL A 68 -7.18 5.26 22.16
N TYR A 69 -7.46 5.07 20.88
CA TYR A 69 -6.79 4.05 20.06
C TYR A 69 -5.96 4.75 19.00
N GLY A 70 -4.66 4.46 18.99
CA GLY A 70 -3.69 5.21 18.20
C GLY A 70 -3.69 6.68 18.64
N ASP A 71 -4.28 7.54 17.84
CA ASP A 71 -4.44 8.97 18.12
C ASP A 71 -5.89 9.47 18.03
N ARG A 72 -6.86 8.54 18.03
CA ARG A 72 -8.31 8.84 17.96
C ARG A 72 -8.96 8.67 19.32
N HIS A 73 -9.53 9.76 19.84
CA HIS A 73 -10.39 9.72 21.02
C HIS A 73 -11.76 9.15 20.65
N PHE A 74 -12.18 8.12 21.38
CA PHE A 74 -13.54 7.58 21.22
C PHE A 74 -14.56 8.54 21.84
N PRO A 75 -15.72 8.77 21.17
CA PRO A 75 -16.71 9.74 21.61
C PRO A 75 -17.40 9.32 22.91
N LEU A 76 -18.07 10.25 23.58
CA LEU A 76 -19.06 9.90 24.62
C LEU A 76 -20.32 9.34 23.97
N ALA A 77 -20.98 8.39 24.64
CA ALA A 77 -22.31 7.97 24.23
C ALA A 77 -23.30 9.13 24.35
N TRP A 78 -24.20 9.23 23.36
CA TRP A 78 -25.20 10.29 23.28
C TRP A 78 -26.53 9.73 22.78
N ASP A 79 -27.61 10.10 23.48
CA ASP A 79 -28.98 9.78 23.11
C ASP A 79 -29.84 11.04 23.10
N VAL A 80 -30.84 11.06 22.23
CA VAL A 80 -31.89 12.08 22.19
C VAL A 80 -33.24 11.43 22.51
N GLU A 81 -34.02 12.07 23.38
CA GLU A 81 -35.35 11.59 23.79
C GLU A 81 -36.47 12.44 23.17
N GLU A 82 -36.26 13.75 23.10
CA GLU A 82 -37.24 14.72 22.62
C GLU A 82 -36.50 15.92 22.05
N ALA A 83 -36.94 16.44 20.91
CA ALA A 83 -36.51 17.76 20.48
C ALA A 83 -37.56 18.45 19.62
N TRP A 84 -37.75 19.74 19.83
CA TRP A 84 -38.61 20.56 18.98
C TRP A 84 -38.23 22.03 19.03
N LEU A 85 -38.65 22.76 18.01
CA LEU A 85 -38.39 24.18 17.82
C LEU A 85 -39.65 24.86 17.27
N GLU A 86 -40.04 25.98 17.87
CA GLU A 86 -41.13 26.86 17.43
C GLU A 86 -40.57 28.22 17.06
N ALA A 87 -41.10 28.82 15.99
CA ALA A 87 -40.91 30.23 15.67
C ALA A 87 -42.30 30.88 15.56
N ASP A 88 -42.54 31.94 16.34
CA ASP A 88 -43.83 32.63 16.48
C ASP A 88 -45.02 31.68 16.73
N GLY A 89 -44.81 30.70 17.61
CA GLY A 89 -45.82 29.72 17.99
C GLY A 89 -46.09 28.62 16.96
N LYS A 90 -45.38 28.61 15.82
CA LYS A 90 -45.45 27.53 14.82
C LYS A 90 -44.31 26.54 15.02
N ARG A 91 -44.62 25.25 15.15
CA ARG A 91 -43.63 24.15 15.13
C ARG A 91 -42.93 24.12 13.76
N ILE A 92 -41.60 24.25 13.75
CA ILE A 92 -40.76 24.27 12.53
C ILE A 92 -39.73 23.13 12.48
N ALA A 93 -39.46 22.51 13.63
CA ALA A 93 -38.71 21.27 13.74
C ALA A 93 -39.29 20.45 14.89
N ASP A 94 -39.44 19.15 14.66
CA ASP A 94 -39.95 18.18 15.63
C ASP A 94 -39.27 16.83 15.39
N TYR A 95 -38.60 16.31 16.42
CA TYR A 95 -37.87 15.04 16.35
C TYR A 95 -38.80 13.85 16.14
N ALA A 96 -40.04 13.92 16.65
CA ALA A 96 -41.04 12.88 16.43
C ALA A 96 -41.50 12.80 14.96
N GLU A 97 -41.43 13.93 14.23
CA GLU A 97 -41.75 13.98 12.80
C GLU A 97 -40.54 13.66 11.92
N CYS A 98 -39.36 14.18 12.27
CA CYS A 98 -38.15 14.03 11.48
C CYS A 98 -36.90 14.14 12.35
N THR A 99 -36.27 13.00 12.65
CA THR A 99 -35.10 12.92 13.53
C THR A 99 -33.92 13.79 13.08
N TYR A 100 -33.78 14.02 11.76
CA TYR A 100 -32.80 14.91 11.15
C TYR A 100 -32.92 16.37 11.58
N CYS A 101 -33.99 16.78 12.27
CA CYS A 101 -34.08 18.13 12.81
C CYS A 101 -33.12 18.40 13.96
N VAL A 102 -32.49 17.37 14.51
CA VAL A 102 -31.50 17.49 15.58
C VAL A 102 -30.10 17.48 15.00
N VAL A 103 -29.26 18.42 15.43
CA VAL A 103 -27.81 18.32 15.23
C VAL A 103 -27.27 17.29 16.23
N PRO A 104 -26.68 16.16 15.77
CA PRO A 104 -26.17 15.10 16.65
C PRO A 104 -25.23 15.64 17.71
N PHE A 105 -25.22 14.98 18.87
CA PHE A 105 -24.43 15.41 20.03
C PHE A 105 -24.77 16.82 20.53
N SER A 106 -25.96 17.37 20.29
CA SER A 106 -26.40 18.63 20.92
C SER A 106 -26.43 18.57 22.46
N ALA A 107 -26.34 19.73 23.13
CA ALA A 107 -26.52 19.80 24.59
C ALA A 107 -27.96 19.42 25.02
N ASP A 108 -28.19 19.23 26.32
CA ASP A 108 -29.57 19.29 26.87
C ASP A 108 -29.92 20.76 27.11
N SER A 109 -31.13 21.17 26.73
CA SER A 109 -31.60 22.55 26.93
C SER A 109 -31.91 22.90 28.39
N GLY A 110 -31.94 21.92 29.30
CA GLY A 110 -32.26 22.08 30.73
C GLY A 110 -33.74 22.38 31.02
N GLY A 111 -34.61 22.24 30.02
CA GLY A 111 -36.00 22.69 30.05
C GLY A 111 -36.42 23.35 28.73
N ILE A 112 -37.52 24.10 28.75
CA ILE A 112 -37.92 24.92 27.59
C ILE A 112 -37.05 26.18 27.56
N GLY A 113 -36.30 26.35 26.49
CA GLY A 113 -35.54 27.56 26.20
C GLY A 113 -36.36 28.53 25.36
N GLU A 114 -36.13 29.83 25.56
CA GLU A 114 -36.77 30.91 24.80
C GLU A 114 -35.72 31.91 24.34
N GLY A 115 -35.98 32.57 23.21
CA GLY A 115 -35.10 33.62 22.73
C GLY A 115 -35.60 34.30 21.46
N ARG A 116 -34.98 35.43 21.12
CA ARG A 116 -35.23 36.14 19.86
C ARG A 116 -34.34 35.60 18.75
N LEU A 117 -34.90 35.44 17.55
CA LEU A 117 -34.14 35.01 16.38
C LEU A 117 -33.29 36.16 15.83
N LEU A 118 -32.00 35.92 15.57
CA LEU A 118 -31.13 36.80 14.81
C LEU A 118 -30.37 36.00 13.74
N PRO A 119 -30.23 36.52 12.51
CA PRO A 119 -29.36 35.91 11.51
C PRO A 119 -27.90 36.19 11.86
N ILE A 120 -27.02 35.24 11.55
CA ILE A 120 -25.59 35.31 11.91
C ILE A 120 -24.92 36.60 11.39
N GLU A 121 -25.34 37.08 10.21
CA GLU A 121 -24.82 38.29 9.57
C GLU A 121 -25.24 39.58 10.26
N SER A 122 -26.27 39.54 11.12
CA SER A 122 -26.74 40.70 11.89
C SER A 122 -26.27 40.67 13.35
N LEU A 123 -25.42 39.72 13.72
CA LEU A 123 -24.85 39.68 15.07
C LEU A 123 -23.85 40.84 15.26
N PRO A 124 -23.84 41.48 16.44
CA PRO A 124 -22.81 42.47 16.74
C PRO A 124 -21.43 41.81 16.80
N GLU A 125 -20.37 42.56 16.47
CA GLU A 125 -18.99 42.03 16.49
C GLU A 125 -18.56 41.56 17.89
N THR A 126 -19.06 42.23 18.93
CA THR A 126 -18.77 41.92 20.34
C THR A 126 -20.06 41.89 21.16
N GLY A 127 -19.97 41.40 22.41
CA GLY A 127 -21.08 41.40 23.36
C GLY A 127 -21.81 40.06 23.51
N ARG A 128 -22.61 39.96 24.56
CA ARG A 128 -23.34 38.75 24.97
C ARG A 128 -24.55 38.48 24.07
N LEU A 129 -24.84 37.20 23.86
CA LEU A 129 -25.94 36.67 23.05
C LEU A 129 -26.94 35.89 23.93
N ASP A 130 -27.09 36.28 25.20
CA ASP A 130 -28.10 35.68 26.08
C ASP A 130 -29.51 35.88 25.45
N ASN A 131 -30.39 34.89 25.63
CA ASN A 131 -31.77 34.90 25.09
C ASN A 131 -31.84 35.15 23.57
N THR A 132 -30.80 34.79 22.82
CA THR A 132 -30.76 34.88 21.36
C THR A 132 -30.67 33.47 20.78
N VAL A 133 -31.44 33.21 19.72
CA VAL A 133 -31.32 32.03 18.87
C VAL A 133 -30.77 32.47 17.52
N VAL A 134 -29.70 31.82 17.06
CA VAL A 134 -29.01 32.24 15.83
C VAL A 134 -29.46 31.40 14.63
N LEU A 135 -29.80 32.07 13.52
CA LEU A 135 -30.03 31.42 12.23
C LEU A 135 -28.75 31.46 11.39
N ILE A 136 -28.28 30.29 10.96
CA ILE A 136 -27.10 30.12 10.09
C ILE A 136 -27.55 29.53 8.76
N ALA A 137 -27.53 30.35 7.70
CA ALA A 137 -28.02 30.01 6.37
C ALA A 137 -26.92 29.42 5.44
N HIS A 138 -25.91 28.81 6.03
CA HIS A 138 -24.80 28.09 5.39
C HIS A 138 -24.35 26.93 6.29
N TYR A 139 -23.41 26.11 5.80
CA TYR A 139 -22.81 25.04 6.62
C TYR A 139 -22.00 25.66 7.78
N PRO A 140 -22.42 25.49 9.04
CA PRO A 140 -21.74 26.09 10.16
C PRO A 140 -20.36 25.47 10.38
N SER A 141 -19.38 26.29 10.73
CA SER A 141 -18.06 25.85 11.19
C SER A 141 -18.01 25.77 12.71
N GLY A 142 -17.14 24.91 13.23
CA GLY A 142 -16.87 24.79 14.66
C GLY A 142 -16.35 26.11 15.25
N LYS A 143 -15.62 26.93 14.49
CA LYS A 143 -15.18 28.26 14.94
C LYS A 143 -16.37 29.20 15.17
N GLU A 144 -17.34 29.21 14.26
CA GLU A 144 -18.56 30.02 14.41
C GLU A 144 -19.34 29.57 15.64
N ILE A 145 -19.58 28.26 15.78
CA ILE A 145 -20.34 27.73 16.92
C ILE A 145 -19.59 27.95 18.25
N LYS A 146 -18.26 27.77 18.31
CA LYS A 146 -17.44 28.11 19.49
C LYS A 146 -17.61 29.58 19.88
N SER A 147 -17.54 30.50 18.92
CA SER A 147 -17.76 31.93 19.18
C SER A 147 -19.16 32.24 19.70
N LEU A 148 -20.20 31.57 19.18
CA LEU A 148 -21.56 31.72 19.69
C LEU A 148 -21.67 31.25 21.15
N MET A 149 -21.09 30.09 21.48
CA MET A 149 -21.10 29.55 22.84
C MET A 149 -20.36 30.45 23.84
N GLU A 150 -19.18 30.95 23.47
CA GLU A 150 -18.38 31.88 24.29
C GLU A 150 -19.13 33.17 24.61
N ARG A 151 -20.01 33.62 23.70
CA ARG A 151 -20.86 34.79 23.88
C ARG A 151 -22.17 34.49 24.63
N GLY A 152 -22.39 33.25 25.06
CA GLY A 152 -23.57 32.85 25.85
C GLY A 152 -24.78 32.39 25.04
N CYS A 153 -24.66 32.20 23.71
CA CYS A 153 -25.74 31.68 22.88
C CYS A 153 -26.09 30.23 23.28
N LYS A 154 -27.38 29.95 23.49
CA LYS A 154 -27.87 28.63 23.95
C LYS A 154 -28.51 27.78 22.85
N ALA A 155 -28.89 28.37 21.73
CA ALA A 155 -29.46 27.62 20.61
C ALA A 155 -29.14 28.27 19.26
N PHE A 156 -29.00 27.42 18.25
CA PHE A 156 -28.96 27.83 16.86
C PHE A 156 -29.85 26.93 16.00
N MET A 157 -30.25 27.47 14.86
CA MET A 157 -30.91 26.73 13.79
C MET A 157 -30.14 26.95 12.49
N THR A 158 -30.09 25.94 11.64
CA THR A 158 -29.31 26.00 10.41
C THR A 158 -29.97 25.29 9.24
N ALA A 159 -29.74 25.85 8.05
CA ALA A 159 -29.94 25.21 6.76
C ALA A 159 -28.71 25.52 5.89
N VAL A 160 -28.18 24.52 5.18
CA VAL A 160 -26.95 24.67 4.37
C VAL A 160 -27.12 25.64 3.22
N ASP A 161 -28.31 25.70 2.64
CA ASP A 161 -28.60 26.55 1.49
C ASP A 161 -30.05 27.03 1.56
N THR A 162 -30.28 28.30 1.30
CA THR A 162 -31.62 28.89 1.18
C THR A 162 -32.16 28.84 -0.25
N GLN A 163 -31.35 28.35 -1.19
CA GLN A 163 -31.67 28.10 -2.60
C GLN A 163 -31.06 26.76 -3.03
N PRO A 164 -31.65 25.62 -2.61
CA PRO A 164 -31.02 24.34 -2.81
C PRO A 164 -30.79 24.01 -4.29
N ILE A 165 -29.69 23.28 -4.54
CA ILE A 165 -29.28 22.81 -5.87
C ILE A 165 -30.33 21.95 -6.61
N HIS A 166 -31.33 21.43 -5.89
CA HIS A 166 -32.40 20.64 -6.46
C HIS A 166 -33.76 20.93 -5.76
N PRO A 167 -34.87 21.14 -6.49
CA PRO A 167 -36.17 21.50 -5.90
C PRO A 167 -36.71 20.55 -4.82
N SER A 168 -36.44 19.24 -4.90
CA SER A 168 -36.91 18.30 -3.87
C SER A 168 -36.30 18.57 -2.49
N LEU A 169 -35.18 19.28 -2.41
CA LEU A 169 -34.50 19.56 -1.14
C LEU A 169 -35.15 20.70 -0.34
N TRP A 170 -36.10 21.46 -0.92
CA TRP A 170 -36.74 22.60 -0.27
C TRP A 170 -37.32 22.26 1.11
N ASP A 171 -37.79 21.02 1.28
CA ASP A 171 -38.42 20.53 2.51
C ASP A 171 -37.58 19.41 3.18
N SER A 172 -36.33 19.24 2.76
CA SER A 172 -35.36 18.31 3.37
C SER A 172 -34.61 18.97 4.52
N ARG A 173 -34.10 18.14 5.44
CA ARG A 173 -33.19 18.56 6.51
C ARG A 173 -31.81 17.95 6.31
N ARG A 174 -30.77 18.69 6.66
CA ARG A 174 -29.37 18.24 6.54
C ARG A 174 -28.92 17.61 7.84
N TRP A 175 -28.14 16.54 7.75
CA TRP A 175 -27.43 15.99 8.88
C TRP A 175 -26.08 16.69 9.10
N PHE A 176 -25.80 17.11 10.33
CA PHE A 176 -24.59 17.85 10.72
C PHE A 176 -23.79 17.07 11.78
N ASN A 177 -23.28 15.91 11.39
CA ASN A 177 -22.60 14.95 12.27
C ASN A 177 -21.17 15.35 12.67
N ASP A 178 -20.55 16.30 11.96
CA ASP A 178 -19.18 16.71 12.18
C ASP A 178 -19.04 17.93 13.11
N LEU A 179 -20.14 18.51 13.61
CA LEU A 179 -20.07 19.70 14.46
C LEU A 179 -19.68 19.38 15.90
N PHE A 180 -20.44 18.49 16.54
CA PHE A 180 -20.27 18.08 17.93
C PHE A 180 -19.87 16.60 18.00
N GLY A 181 -19.35 16.14 19.15
CA GLY A 181 -18.93 14.74 19.33
C GLY A 181 -17.42 14.61 19.24
N SER A 182 -16.95 13.72 18.37
CA SER A 182 -15.57 13.68 17.86
C SER A 182 -15.46 14.49 16.55
N GLY A 183 -16.15 15.63 16.50
CA GLY A 183 -16.24 16.51 15.34
C GLY A 183 -15.34 17.73 15.47
N GLN A 184 -15.82 18.91 15.10
CA GLN A 184 -15.11 20.20 15.23
C GLN A 184 -15.17 20.76 16.66
N ILE A 185 -16.09 20.26 17.48
CA ILE A 185 -16.29 20.61 18.88
C ILE A 185 -16.46 19.32 19.67
N ASP A 186 -15.56 19.11 20.63
CA ASP A 186 -15.71 18.07 21.63
C ASP A 186 -17.06 18.18 22.35
N ALA A 187 -17.84 17.10 22.34
CA ALA A 187 -19.15 17.08 22.98
C ALA A 187 -19.10 17.45 24.47
N ARG A 188 -17.99 17.30 25.18
CA ARG A 188 -17.85 17.72 26.59
C ARG A 188 -17.90 19.23 26.78
N ASN A 189 -17.53 19.99 25.74
CA ASN A 189 -17.40 21.44 25.79
C ASN A 189 -18.63 22.16 25.24
N ARG A 190 -19.65 21.42 24.78
CA ARG A 190 -20.85 22.02 24.20
C ARG A 190 -21.76 22.61 25.27
N THR A 191 -22.33 23.78 24.99
CA THR A 191 -23.28 24.45 25.89
C THR A 191 -24.56 24.90 25.19
N CYS A 192 -24.67 24.64 23.90
CA CYS A 192 -25.81 25.03 23.06
C CYS A 192 -26.44 23.82 22.37
N VAL A 193 -27.67 24.02 21.89
CA VAL A 193 -28.44 23.05 21.11
C VAL A 193 -28.50 23.48 19.65
N GLY A 194 -28.47 22.53 18.73
CA GLY A 194 -28.54 22.79 17.29
C GLY A 194 -29.76 22.13 16.64
N PHE A 195 -30.45 22.89 15.79
CA PHE A 195 -31.56 22.38 14.98
C PHE A 195 -31.26 22.49 13.49
N SER A 196 -31.54 21.43 12.72
CA SER A 196 -31.64 21.51 11.26
C SER A 196 -33.06 21.84 10.86
N ILE A 197 -33.22 22.90 10.08
CA ILE A 197 -34.50 23.32 9.49
C ILE A 197 -34.45 23.19 7.98
N THR A 198 -35.61 23.26 7.33
CA THR A 198 -35.68 23.16 5.87
C THR A 198 -35.22 24.47 5.20
N PRO A 199 -34.64 24.40 3.99
CA PRO A 199 -34.33 25.59 3.19
C PRO A 199 -35.49 26.58 3.05
N ARG A 200 -36.72 26.05 2.90
CA ARG A 200 -37.93 26.87 2.79
C ARG A 200 -38.16 27.70 4.05
N ILE A 201 -38.13 27.05 5.22
CA ILE A 201 -38.33 27.71 6.52
C ILE A 201 -37.22 28.74 6.76
N ALA A 202 -35.95 28.37 6.51
CA ALA A 202 -34.83 29.29 6.67
C ALA A 202 -35.02 30.55 5.81
N ARG A 203 -35.43 30.40 4.55
CA ARG A 203 -35.71 31.52 3.64
C ARG A 203 -36.88 32.38 4.11
N GLU A 204 -37.97 31.77 4.54
CA GLU A 204 -39.14 32.49 5.09
C GLU A 204 -38.75 33.34 6.30
N LEU A 205 -37.96 32.78 7.23
CA LEU A 205 -37.48 33.48 8.41
C LEU A 205 -36.52 34.62 8.04
N MET A 206 -35.58 34.41 7.11
CA MET A 206 -34.67 35.46 6.64
C MET A 206 -35.42 36.64 6.01
N LEU A 207 -36.39 36.36 5.13
CA LEU A 207 -37.21 37.40 4.50
C LEU A 207 -38.00 38.21 5.55
N LYS A 208 -38.58 37.52 6.55
CA LYS A 208 -39.32 38.16 7.64
C LYS A 208 -38.43 39.05 8.52
N LEU A 209 -37.19 38.63 8.78
CA LEU A 209 -36.22 39.42 9.53
C LEU A 209 -35.76 40.66 8.74
N GLN A 210 -35.59 40.51 7.42
CA GLN A 210 -35.22 41.62 6.53
C GLN A 210 -36.33 42.66 6.34
N SER A 211 -37.61 42.27 6.38
CA SER A 211 -38.73 43.20 6.21
C SER A 211 -38.98 44.13 7.41
N GLY A 212 -38.18 44.04 8.49
CA GLY A 212 -38.32 44.89 9.67
C GLY A 212 -39.56 44.57 10.53
N THR A 213 -40.13 43.38 10.35
CA THR A 213 -41.27 42.87 11.16
C THR A 213 -40.88 42.72 12.63
N ALA A 214 -41.86 42.61 13.53
CA ALA A 214 -41.62 42.35 14.95
C ALA A 214 -40.64 41.18 15.18
N PRO A 215 -39.82 41.21 16.25
CA PRO A 215 -38.83 40.17 16.53
C PRO A 215 -39.46 38.77 16.55
N VAL A 216 -38.90 37.84 15.77
CA VAL A 216 -39.36 36.45 15.75
C VAL A 216 -39.01 35.81 17.08
N GLN A 217 -40.03 35.39 17.82
CA GLN A 217 -39.87 34.71 19.10
C GLN A 217 -39.68 33.21 18.86
N VAL A 218 -38.70 32.63 19.52
CA VAL A 218 -38.34 31.23 19.40
C VAL A 218 -38.49 30.53 20.73
N ARG A 219 -39.12 29.36 20.72
CA ARG A 219 -39.19 28.43 21.86
C ARG A 219 -38.64 27.09 21.42
N TYR A 220 -37.85 26.45 22.27
CA TYR A 220 -37.23 25.18 21.92
C TYR A 220 -37.06 24.26 23.11
N ARG A 221 -37.02 22.96 22.83
CA ARG A 221 -36.66 21.92 23.78
C ARG A 221 -35.73 20.93 23.09
N MET A 222 -34.67 20.52 23.78
CA MET A 222 -33.76 19.46 23.36
C MET A 222 -33.44 18.63 24.60
N LYS A 223 -34.07 17.47 24.74
CA LYS A 223 -33.83 16.51 25.82
C LYS A 223 -32.83 15.48 25.35
N THR A 224 -31.62 15.55 25.86
CA THR A 224 -30.53 14.65 25.46
C THR A 224 -29.79 14.13 26.68
N ARG A 225 -29.12 12.99 26.51
CA ARG A 225 -28.30 12.38 27.54
C ARG A 225 -26.91 12.12 26.98
N THR A 226 -25.88 12.60 27.69
CA THR A 226 -24.49 12.19 27.47
C THR A 226 -24.00 11.40 28.64
N TYR A 227 -23.31 10.29 28.36
CA TYR A 227 -22.87 9.36 29.39
C TYR A 227 -21.66 8.57 28.90
N GLU A 228 -20.90 8.01 29.85
CA GLU A 228 -19.92 6.97 29.53
C GLU A 228 -20.69 5.68 29.20
N GLY A 229 -20.45 5.13 28.01
CA GLY A 229 -21.15 3.95 27.51
C GLY A 229 -20.25 3.07 26.65
N GLN A 230 -20.87 2.35 25.72
CA GLN A 230 -20.17 1.52 24.73
C GLN A 230 -20.61 1.89 23.31
N VAL A 231 -19.68 1.72 22.38
CA VAL A 231 -19.93 1.77 20.94
C VAL A 231 -19.58 0.39 20.36
N PRO A 232 -20.55 -0.55 20.34
CA PRO A 232 -20.27 -1.90 19.90
C PRO A 232 -20.04 -1.95 18.39
N ALA A 233 -19.30 -2.96 17.93
CA ALA A 233 -19.19 -3.36 16.53
C ALA A 233 -19.57 -4.84 16.41
N VAL A 234 -19.95 -5.29 15.22
CA VAL A 234 -20.14 -6.71 14.92
C VAL A 234 -19.00 -7.20 14.03
N SER A 235 -18.46 -8.37 14.36
CA SER A 235 -17.62 -9.14 13.45
C SER A 235 -18.26 -10.49 13.18
N ALA A 236 -18.49 -10.81 11.91
CA ALA A 236 -19.04 -12.10 11.50
C ALA A 236 -18.08 -12.84 10.56
N LEU A 237 -17.97 -14.15 10.71
CA LEU A 237 -17.02 -14.98 9.99
C LEU A 237 -17.74 -16.09 9.24
N LEU A 238 -17.62 -16.05 7.91
CA LEU A 238 -17.88 -17.21 7.06
C LEU A 238 -16.63 -18.10 7.09
N ARG A 239 -16.74 -19.23 7.80
CA ARG A 239 -15.62 -20.09 8.14
C ARG A 239 -15.08 -20.86 6.92
N GLY A 240 -13.83 -20.59 6.56
CA GLY A 240 -13.05 -21.37 5.60
C GLY A 240 -12.35 -22.58 6.23
N GLU A 241 -11.33 -23.12 5.57
CA GLU A 241 -10.45 -24.16 6.14
C GLU A 241 -9.42 -23.57 7.13
N SER A 242 -9.12 -22.28 7.00
CA SER A 242 -8.17 -21.51 7.82
C SER A 242 -8.84 -20.25 8.38
N GLU A 243 -8.39 -19.81 9.56
CA GLU A 243 -8.85 -18.58 10.22
C GLU A 243 -8.32 -17.29 9.58
N ARG A 244 -7.30 -17.40 8.73
CA ARG A 244 -6.83 -16.29 7.90
C ARG A 244 -7.99 -15.79 7.05
N CYS A 245 -8.16 -14.47 6.91
CA CYS A 245 -9.38 -13.93 6.31
C CYS A 245 -9.18 -12.81 5.29
N PHE A 246 -10.17 -12.71 4.40
CA PHE A 246 -10.45 -11.52 3.59
C PHE A 246 -11.59 -10.72 4.23
N PHE A 247 -11.50 -9.40 4.24
CA PHE A 247 -12.48 -8.53 4.90
C PHE A 247 -13.48 -7.92 3.93
N ILE A 248 -14.75 -7.89 4.32
CA ILE A 248 -15.79 -7.02 3.75
C ILE A 248 -16.25 -6.09 4.88
N THR A 249 -16.20 -4.78 4.65
CA THR A 249 -16.50 -3.79 5.69
C THR A 249 -17.48 -2.73 5.19
N ALA A 250 -18.32 -2.24 6.09
CA ALA A 250 -19.26 -1.14 5.87
C ALA A 250 -19.59 -0.53 7.24
N HIS A 251 -19.77 0.78 7.35
CA HIS A 251 -20.06 1.39 8.65
C HIS A 251 -21.56 1.35 8.97
N ALA A 252 -21.89 1.20 10.25
CA ALA A 252 -23.26 0.93 10.72
C ALA A 252 -23.90 2.11 11.47
N TYR A 253 -23.25 3.27 11.47
CA TYR A 253 -23.63 4.39 12.34
C TYR A 253 -24.62 5.36 11.68
N GLU A 254 -24.47 5.61 10.38
CA GLU A 254 -25.24 6.66 9.71
C GLU A 254 -26.65 6.20 9.28
N PRO A 255 -27.66 7.08 9.33
CA PRO A 255 -29.04 6.74 8.98
C PRO A 255 -29.35 6.79 7.48
N HIS A 256 -28.40 7.15 6.62
CA HIS A 256 -28.70 7.38 5.21
C HIS A 256 -28.72 6.08 4.43
N ALA A 257 -29.66 5.98 3.50
CA ALA A 257 -29.76 4.79 2.67
C ALA A 257 -28.49 4.57 1.84
N THR A 258 -27.95 5.61 1.19
CA THR A 258 -26.72 5.47 0.40
C THR A 258 -25.45 5.47 1.25
N ASN A 259 -25.43 6.16 2.41
CA ASN A 259 -24.27 6.26 3.31
C ASN A 259 -24.66 5.95 4.78
N ASP A 260 -24.48 4.74 5.29
CA ASP A 260 -23.99 3.54 4.59
C ASP A 260 -24.83 2.30 4.92
N VAL A 261 -26.14 2.54 5.09
CA VAL A 261 -27.11 1.45 5.23
C VAL A 261 -27.03 0.49 4.02
N ALA A 262 -26.77 1.01 2.81
CA ALA A 262 -26.55 0.20 1.61
C ALA A 262 -25.33 -0.74 1.73
N GLY A 263 -24.19 -0.28 2.24
CA GLY A 263 -23.00 -1.11 2.45
C GLY A 263 -23.25 -2.24 3.43
N VAL A 264 -23.93 -1.95 4.55
CA VAL A 264 -24.33 -2.95 5.55
C VAL A 264 -25.28 -4.00 4.95
N ALA A 265 -26.34 -3.55 4.26
CA ALA A 265 -27.32 -4.45 3.68
C ALA A 265 -26.73 -5.31 2.54
N CYS A 266 -25.86 -4.73 1.73
CA CYS A 266 -25.12 -5.45 0.69
C CYS A 266 -24.21 -6.53 1.31
N SER A 267 -23.55 -6.23 2.43
CA SER A 267 -22.72 -7.19 3.16
C SER A 267 -23.51 -8.40 3.66
N LEU A 268 -24.71 -8.19 4.22
CA LEU A 268 -25.63 -9.27 4.61
C LEU A 268 -26.03 -10.13 3.41
N GLU A 269 -26.38 -9.51 2.28
CA GLU A 269 -26.78 -10.25 1.08
C GLU A 269 -25.60 -11.02 0.46
N ILE A 270 -24.38 -10.48 0.52
CA ILE A 270 -23.17 -11.23 0.13
C ILE A 270 -23.00 -12.45 1.04
N ALA A 271 -23.13 -12.30 2.36
CA ALA A 271 -23.03 -13.41 3.29
C ALA A 271 -24.09 -14.49 3.03
N ARG A 272 -25.34 -14.10 2.77
CA ARG A 272 -26.42 -15.02 2.38
C ARG A 272 -26.09 -15.74 1.08
N THR A 273 -25.67 -14.98 0.06
CA THR A 273 -25.33 -15.48 -1.27
C THR A 273 -24.22 -16.53 -1.19
N LEU A 274 -23.11 -16.21 -0.54
CA LEU A 274 -21.98 -17.13 -0.40
C LEU A 274 -22.35 -18.37 0.41
N SER A 275 -23.07 -18.21 1.51
CA SER A 275 -23.51 -19.34 2.35
C SER A 275 -24.44 -20.28 1.58
N THR A 276 -25.37 -19.73 0.81
CA THR A 276 -26.30 -20.49 -0.04
C THR A 276 -25.54 -21.27 -1.12
N LEU A 277 -24.67 -20.58 -1.88
CA LEU A 277 -23.90 -21.21 -2.95
C LEU A 277 -22.96 -22.32 -2.44
N ILE A 278 -22.39 -22.15 -1.25
CA ILE A 278 -21.54 -23.17 -0.62
C ILE A 278 -22.38 -24.37 -0.15
N ALA A 279 -23.52 -24.12 0.50
CA ALA A 279 -24.43 -25.17 0.96
C ALA A 279 -24.97 -26.01 -0.20
N ASP A 280 -25.28 -25.38 -1.32
CA ASP A 280 -25.76 -26.02 -2.55
C ASP A 280 -24.65 -26.72 -3.35
N GLY A 281 -23.37 -26.55 -2.96
CA GLY A 281 -22.21 -27.10 -3.68
C GLY A 281 -21.90 -26.39 -5.01
N ARG A 282 -22.54 -25.25 -5.29
CA ARG A 282 -22.28 -24.40 -6.48
C ARG A 282 -20.96 -23.62 -6.34
N LEU A 283 -20.55 -23.35 -5.11
CA LEU A 283 -19.21 -22.89 -4.76
C LEU A 283 -18.56 -23.86 -3.77
N PRO A 284 -17.26 -24.16 -3.88
CA PRO A 284 -16.56 -24.94 -2.85
C PRO A 284 -16.41 -24.14 -1.56
N LYS A 285 -16.19 -24.84 -0.45
CA LYS A 285 -15.76 -24.19 0.79
C LYS A 285 -14.44 -23.44 0.53
N PRO A 286 -14.33 -22.14 0.91
CA PRO A 286 -13.11 -21.39 0.66
C PRO A 286 -11.98 -21.85 1.58
N LYS A 287 -10.75 -21.76 1.09
CA LYS A 287 -9.55 -22.13 1.85
C LYS A 287 -9.35 -21.24 3.08
N TYR A 288 -9.53 -19.94 2.89
CA TYR A 288 -9.44 -18.93 3.94
C TYR A 288 -10.84 -18.42 4.27
N SER A 289 -11.02 -17.86 5.45
CA SER A 289 -12.33 -17.35 5.90
C SER A 289 -12.64 -15.98 5.27
N ILE A 290 -13.90 -15.58 5.28
CA ILE A 290 -14.34 -14.24 4.89
C ILE A 290 -14.96 -13.58 6.11
N ARG A 291 -14.46 -12.40 6.48
CA ARG A 291 -14.88 -11.66 7.68
C ARG A 291 -15.67 -10.42 7.27
N PHE A 292 -16.87 -10.31 7.81
CA PHE A 292 -17.70 -9.11 7.74
C PHE A 292 -17.49 -8.29 9.01
N PHE A 293 -17.35 -6.98 8.88
CA PHE A 293 -17.16 -6.09 10.03
C PHE A 293 -17.96 -4.80 9.86
N HIS A 294 -18.76 -4.47 10.89
CA HIS A 294 -19.55 -3.24 10.93
C HIS A 294 -19.44 -2.58 12.30
N GLY A 295 -19.20 -1.28 12.32
CA GLY A 295 -19.03 -0.55 13.57
C GLY A 295 -19.22 0.95 13.36
N LEU A 296 -18.69 1.74 14.31
CA LEU A 296 -18.69 3.18 14.20
C LEU A 296 -17.70 3.59 13.12
N GLU A 297 -18.20 4.34 12.15
CA GLU A 297 -17.48 4.88 10.99
C GLU A 297 -16.10 5.38 11.41
N ASN A 298 -15.03 4.86 10.81
CA ASN A 298 -13.64 5.27 11.06
C ASN A 298 -13.05 5.07 12.47
N PHE A 299 -13.81 4.51 13.42
CA PHE A 299 -13.37 4.26 14.80
C PHE A 299 -13.19 2.77 15.06
N SER A 300 -14.26 1.98 14.91
CA SER A 300 -14.27 0.59 15.39
C SER A 300 -13.30 -0.31 14.66
N LEU A 301 -13.20 -0.22 13.32
CA LEU A 301 -12.28 -1.07 12.54
C LEU A 301 -10.82 -0.74 12.85
N TYR A 302 -10.51 0.56 13.02
CA TYR A 302 -9.17 1.01 13.38
C TYR A 302 -8.75 0.51 14.77
N ALA A 303 -9.62 0.67 15.77
CA ALA A 303 -9.39 0.16 17.11
C ALA A 303 -9.24 -1.38 17.12
N TRP A 304 -10.08 -2.09 16.38
CA TRP A 304 -9.98 -3.54 16.22
C TRP A 304 -8.63 -3.96 15.60
N GLY A 305 -8.21 -3.30 14.53
CA GLY A 305 -6.93 -3.58 13.88
C GLY A 305 -5.71 -3.34 14.79
N LEU A 306 -5.79 -2.34 15.67
CA LEU A 306 -4.76 -2.06 16.68
C LEU A 306 -4.72 -3.10 17.82
N TRP A 307 -5.87 -3.68 18.17
CA TRP A 307 -5.96 -4.78 19.14
C TRP A 307 -5.49 -6.11 18.60
N HIS A 308 -5.56 -6.29 17.28
CA HIS A 308 -5.24 -7.54 16.62
C HIS A 308 -4.18 -7.37 15.51
N PRO A 309 -2.99 -6.82 15.82
CA PRO A 309 -1.95 -6.60 14.83
C PRO A 309 -1.49 -7.90 14.15
N GLU A 310 -1.55 -9.04 14.85
CA GLU A 310 -1.28 -10.36 14.29
C GLU A 310 -2.31 -10.75 13.23
N LYS A 311 -3.60 -10.52 13.48
CA LYS A 311 -4.67 -10.84 12.52
C LYS A 311 -4.61 -9.91 11.31
N MET A 312 -4.29 -8.64 11.52
CA MET A 312 -4.12 -7.67 10.43
C MET A 312 -2.93 -8.03 9.54
N LYS A 313 -1.79 -8.37 10.14
CA LYS A 313 -0.59 -8.77 9.40
C LYS A 313 -0.82 -10.03 8.55
N ASP A 314 -1.63 -10.96 9.07
CA ASP A 314 -1.94 -12.21 8.38
C ASP A 314 -3.15 -12.09 7.44
N ALA A 315 -3.90 -10.99 7.43
CA ALA A 315 -5.05 -10.82 6.56
C ALA A 315 -4.69 -10.93 5.06
N LEU A 316 -5.64 -11.40 4.25
CA LEU A 316 -5.49 -11.50 2.79
C LEU A 316 -5.62 -10.15 2.10
N GLY A 317 -6.42 -9.26 2.67
CA GLY A 317 -6.88 -8.02 2.07
C GLY A 317 -8.28 -7.67 2.55
N GLY A 318 -8.80 -6.54 2.08
CA GLY A 318 -10.19 -6.17 2.32
C GLY A 318 -10.81 -5.33 1.22
N VAL A 319 -12.13 -5.19 1.29
CA VAL A 319 -12.93 -4.24 0.53
C VAL A 319 -13.95 -3.57 1.43
N SER A 320 -13.93 -2.24 1.45
CA SER A 320 -14.97 -1.42 2.08
C SER A 320 -16.04 -1.08 1.07
N LEU A 321 -17.31 -1.21 1.45
CA LEU A 321 -18.48 -0.82 0.67
C LEU A 321 -19.06 0.40 1.34
N ASP A 322 -18.97 1.57 0.70
CA ASP A 322 -19.45 2.81 1.30
C ASP A 322 -20.12 3.69 0.25
N SER A 323 -21.21 4.36 0.61
CA SER A 323 -21.68 5.54 -0.13
C SER A 323 -22.07 5.24 -1.58
N PHE A 324 -22.92 4.23 -1.81
CA PHE A 324 -23.37 3.79 -3.14
C PHE A 324 -24.85 3.41 -3.17
N GLY A 325 -25.33 2.98 -4.34
CA GLY A 325 -26.59 2.23 -4.46
C GLY A 325 -27.75 3.03 -5.06
N ARG A 326 -27.53 4.15 -5.73
CA ARG A 326 -28.60 4.91 -6.43
C ARG A 326 -28.61 4.61 -7.93
N LEU A 327 -29.70 4.93 -8.65
CA LEU A 327 -29.74 4.95 -10.12
C LEU A 327 -30.63 6.11 -10.64
N GLU A 328 -29.96 7.09 -11.24
CA GLU A 328 -30.45 8.22 -12.06
C GLU A 328 -31.36 9.32 -11.47
N LYS A 329 -31.07 10.55 -11.91
CA LYS A 329 -32.06 11.59 -12.20
C LYS A 329 -31.69 12.22 -13.55
N ALA A 330 -32.65 12.35 -14.46
CA ALA A 330 -32.48 12.96 -15.79
C ALA A 330 -31.56 12.21 -16.79
N GLY A 331 -31.64 10.88 -16.87
CA GLY A 331 -31.03 10.10 -17.96
C GLY A 331 -29.52 9.86 -17.84
N LYS A 332 -28.96 9.95 -16.61
CA LYS A 332 -27.53 9.69 -16.34
C LYS A 332 -27.38 8.61 -15.26
N ARG A 333 -26.71 7.51 -15.63
CA ARG A 333 -26.50 6.30 -14.83
C ARG A 333 -25.59 6.53 -13.63
N GLU A 334 -25.77 5.67 -12.62
CA GLU A 334 -24.83 5.54 -11.51
C GLU A 334 -23.42 5.28 -12.04
N HIS A 335 -22.46 5.68 -11.23
CA HIS A 335 -21.05 5.54 -11.54
C HIS A 335 -20.29 5.12 -10.29
N PHE A 336 -19.61 3.98 -10.36
CA PHE A 336 -18.78 3.46 -9.29
C PHE A 336 -17.37 4.00 -9.38
N VAL A 337 -16.78 4.28 -8.22
CA VAL A 337 -15.39 4.64 -8.04
C VAL A 337 -14.75 3.54 -7.23
N LEU A 338 -13.91 2.72 -7.88
CA LEU A 338 -13.07 1.75 -7.20
C LEU A 338 -11.78 2.45 -6.78
N ARG A 339 -11.63 2.69 -5.48
CA ARG A 339 -10.40 3.21 -4.90
C ARG A 339 -9.52 2.05 -4.46
N ARG A 340 -8.29 2.04 -4.96
CA ARG A 340 -7.28 1.05 -4.63
C ARG A 340 -6.23 1.61 -3.68
N SER A 341 -5.50 0.74 -2.99
CA SER A 341 -4.42 1.19 -2.12
C SER A 341 -3.35 1.94 -2.90
N LEU A 342 -2.64 2.85 -2.24
CA LEU A 342 -1.49 3.51 -2.84
C LEU A 342 -0.46 2.51 -3.36
N ASN A 343 0.28 2.92 -4.39
CA ASN A 343 1.42 2.19 -4.95
C ASN A 343 2.58 1.95 -3.94
N VAL A 344 2.51 2.48 -2.72
CA VAL A 344 3.42 2.09 -1.61
C VAL A 344 3.07 0.73 -1.00
N HIS A 345 1.87 0.22 -1.28
CA HIS A 345 1.38 -1.10 -0.88
C HIS A 345 1.13 -1.97 -2.14
N PRO A 346 2.20 -2.55 -2.73
CA PRO A 346 2.10 -3.27 -3.99
C PRO A 346 1.38 -4.61 -3.83
N THR A 347 0.30 -4.81 -4.59
CA THR A 347 -0.50 -6.04 -4.55
C THR A 347 -1.07 -6.40 -5.92
N SER A 348 -1.26 -7.70 -6.17
CA SER A 348 -1.99 -8.21 -7.33
C SER A 348 -3.52 -8.09 -7.20
N GLN A 349 -4.01 -7.85 -5.98
CA GLN A 349 -5.44 -7.70 -5.70
C GLN A 349 -6.07 -6.53 -6.47
N HIS A 350 -5.33 -5.44 -6.73
CA HIS A 350 -5.85 -4.30 -7.48
C HIS A 350 -6.19 -4.66 -8.94
N GLY A 351 -5.33 -5.46 -9.59
CA GLY A 351 -5.58 -5.95 -10.94
C GLY A 351 -6.81 -6.87 -10.99
N LEU A 352 -6.97 -7.73 -9.97
CA LEU A 352 -8.17 -8.55 -9.80
C LEU A 352 -9.43 -7.71 -9.59
N ALA A 353 -9.41 -6.77 -8.64
CA ALA A 353 -10.54 -5.91 -8.34
C ALA A 353 -10.97 -5.10 -9.58
N ARG A 354 -10.01 -4.55 -10.34
CA ARG A 354 -10.32 -3.87 -11.61
C ARG A 354 -11.00 -4.80 -12.62
N GLU A 355 -10.49 -6.02 -12.80
CA GLU A 355 -11.06 -6.97 -13.76
C GLU A 355 -12.49 -7.37 -13.36
N ILE A 356 -12.74 -7.66 -12.08
CA ILE A 356 -14.09 -7.96 -11.55
C ILE A 356 -15.02 -6.77 -11.75
N MET A 357 -14.57 -5.57 -11.42
CA MET A 357 -15.38 -4.38 -11.58
C MET A 357 -15.72 -4.10 -13.05
N GLN A 358 -14.80 -4.39 -13.98
CA GLN A 358 -15.07 -4.27 -15.41
C GLN A 358 -16.13 -5.28 -15.88
N MET A 359 -16.10 -6.52 -15.38
CA MET A 359 -17.15 -7.51 -15.66
C MET A 359 -18.50 -7.04 -15.12
N ALA A 360 -18.55 -6.62 -13.86
CA ALA A 360 -19.76 -6.09 -13.22
C ALA A 360 -20.32 -4.85 -13.95
N ALA A 361 -19.45 -3.94 -14.40
CA ALA A 361 -19.82 -2.76 -15.18
C ALA A 361 -20.36 -3.13 -16.57
N ASN A 362 -19.77 -4.11 -17.24
CA ASN A 362 -20.22 -4.56 -18.56
C ASN A 362 -21.62 -5.21 -18.50
N ASP A 363 -21.89 -6.00 -17.47
CA ASP A 363 -23.17 -6.68 -17.28
C ASP A 363 -24.30 -5.71 -16.90
N SER A 364 -24.01 -4.80 -15.96
CA SER A 364 -25.01 -3.85 -15.45
C SER A 364 -25.18 -2.62 -16.34
N GLY A 365 -24.17 -2.29 -17.15
CA GLY A 365 -24.09 -1.03 -17.88
C GLY A 365 -23.88 0.20 -16.98
N ILE A 366 -23.44 0.00 -15.72
CA ILE A 366 -23.03 1.06 -14.78
C ILE A 366 -21.60 1.49 -15.11
N GLY A 367 -21.34 2.79 -15.14
CA GLY A 367 -19.99 3.30 -15.41
C GLY A 367 -19.05 3.06 -14.23
N VAL A 368 -17.76 2.87 -14.51
CA VAL A 368 -16.74 2.70 -13.46
C VAL A 368 -15.50 3.55 -13.75
N GLU A 369 -14.96 4.13 -12.69
CA GLU A 369 -13.63 4.71 -12.65
C GLU A 369 -12.79 4.05 -11.55
N VAL A 370 -11.48 3.93 -11.81
CA VAL A 370 -10.51 3.46 -10.83
C VAL A 370 -9.62 4.62 -10.41
N LYS A 371 -9.56 4.92 -9.12
CA LYS A 371 -8.70 5.97 -8.54
C LYS A 371 -7.69 5.35 -7.57
N GLU A 372 -6.52 5.97 -7.47
CA GLU A 372 -5.57 5.66 -6.39
C GLU A 372 -5.94 6.42 -5.13
N ALA A 373 -5.92 5.69 -4.00
CA ALA A 373 -6.21 6.17 -2.66
C ALA A 373 -7.60 6.81 -2.48
N SER A 374 -7.93 7.09 -1.22
CA SER A 374 -9.20 7.70 -0.81
C SER A 374 -8.97 8.79 0.21
N LYS A 375 -9.73 9.89 0.11
CA LYS A 375 -9.86 10.85 1.21
C LYS A 375 -10.77 10.34 2.33
N ASN A 376 -11.33 9.14 2.16
CA ASN A 376 -12.17 8.51 3.15
C ASN A 376 -11.32 7.64 4.08
N ASN A 377 -11.67 7.66 5.36
CA ASN A 377 -11.10 6.81 6.39
C ASN A 377 -11.75 5.39 6.36
N GLU A 378 -12.57 5.03 5.38
CA GLU A 378 -13.08 3.66 5.33
C GLU A 378 -12.07 2.65 4.74
N ASP A 379 -10.92 3.12 4.20
CA ASP A 379 -9.84 2.25 3.71
C ASP A 379 -8.52 2.37 4.51
N LEU A 380 -8.56 2.83 5.76
CA LEU A 380 -7.40 3.05 6.66
C LEU A 380 -6.45 1.87 6.75
N MET A 381 -6.99 0.67 6.58
CA MET A 381 -6.25 -0.58 6.68
C MET A 381 -5.24 -0.76 5.54
N GLN A 382 -5.29 0.09 4.50
CA GLN A 382 -4.31 0.16 3.42
C GLN A 382 -2.92 0.65 3.86
N ASP A 383 -2.76 1.15 5.10
CA ASP A 383 -1.45 1.52 5.62
C ASP A 383 -0.52 0.29 5.64
N PRO A 384 0.68 0.35 5.01
CA PRO A 384 1.65 -0.74 5.04
C PRO A 384 2.05 -1.21 6.46
N MET A 385 1.87 -0.39 7.49
CA MET A 385 2.11 -0.78 8.89
C MET A 385 1.00 -1.69 9.46
N PHE A 386 -0.22 -1.69 8.92
CA PHE A 386 -1.26 -2.69 9.25
C PHE A 386 -1.03 -4.01 8.52
N GLY A 387 -0.64 -3.95 7.25
CA GLY A 387 -0.15 -5.11 6.50
C GLY A 387 -0.96 -5.52 5.26
N PRO A 388 -2.31 -5.52 5.25
CA PRO A 388 -3.05 -6.02 4.10
C PRO A 388 -3.40 -4.91 3.09
N PRO A 389 -3.53 -5.23 1.79
CA PRO A 389 -4.12 -4.32 0.82
C PRO A 389 -5.62 -4.11 1.08
N TRP A 390 -6.12 -2.90 0.82
CA TRP A 390 -7.53 -2.56 1.02
C TRP A 390 -8.09 -1.78 -0.17
N ASN A 391 -9.25 -2.20 -0.65
CA ASN A 391 -10.00 -1.47 -1.67
C ASN A 391 -11.20 -0.78 -1.03
N LEU A 392 -11.68 0.28 -1.66
CA LEU A 392 -12.93 0.93 -1.31
C LEU A 392 -13.78 1.03 -2.57
N LEU A 393 -14.96 0.42 -2.53
CA LEU A 393 -16.00 0.65 -3.51
C LEU A 393 -16.85 1.81 -3.03
N TYR A 394 -16.88 2.86 -3.85
CA TYR A 394 -17.60 4.10 -3.56
C TYR A 394 -18.55 4.45 -4.70
N GLY A 395 -19.70 5.06 -4.40
CA GLY A 395 -20.55 5.70 -5.41
C GLY A 395 -20.08 7.12 -5.73
N SER A 396 -20.59 7.72 -6.81
CA SER A 396 -20.22 9.08 -7.26
C SER A 396 -20.79 10.23 -6.40
N LEU A 397 -20.68 10.13 -5.07
CA LEU A 397 -21.29 11.09 -4.14
C LEU A 397 -20.52 12.41 -3.99
N TRP A 398 -19.19 12.45 -4.20
CA TRP A 398 -18.34 13.52 -3.61
C TRP A 398 -17.35 14.32 -4.50
N GLU A 399 -16.87 13.87 -5.66
CA GLU A 399 -15.59 14.42 -6.18
C GLU A 399 -15.48 14.83 -7.66
N GLU A 400 -16.56 15.18 -8.36
CA GLU A 400 -16.42 15.72 -9.73
C GLU A 400 -17.05 17.11 -9.90
N PRO A 401 -16.43 17.99 -10.73
CA PRO A 401 -17.10 19.19 -11.21
C PRO A 401 -18.41 18.80 -11.91
N LEU A 402 -19.39 19.70 -11.85
CA LEU A 402 -20.73 19.58 -12.46
C LEU A 402 -20.74 19.16 -13.96
N ALA A 403 -19.58 19.16 -14.62
CA ALA A 403 -19.42 18.84 -16.03
C ALA A 403 -19.58 17.34 -16.37
N THR A 404 -19.18 16.42 -15.49
CA THR A 404 -19.07 14.98 -15.83
C THR A 404 -20.24 14.14 -15.30
N TYR A 405 -20.62 14.27 -14.02
CA TYR A 405 -21.73 13.50 -13.42
C TYR A 405 -22.54 14.33 -12.41
N PRO A 406 -23.86 14.14 -12.29
CA PRO A 406 -24.66 14.86 -11.30
C PRO A 406 -24.34 14.36 -9.87
N ARG A 407 -23.98 15.29 -8.97
CA ARG A 407 -23.77 15.01 -7.55
C ARG A 407 -25.00 14.38 -6.90
N CYS A 408 -24.80 13.58 -5.85
CA CYS A 408 -25.90 13.15 -5.00
C CYS A 408 -26.46 14.33 -4.21
N TYR A 409 -27.51 14.93 -4.76
CA TYR A 409 -28.11 16.12 -4.18
C TYR A 409 -28.80 15.83 -2.84
N PHE A 410 -29.18 14.58 -2.56
CA PHE A 410 -29.83 14.17 -1.31
C PHE A 410 -28.88 13.54 -0.27
N TYR A 411 -27.58 13.42 -0.58
CA TYR A 411 -26.58 12.91 0.36
C TYR A 411 -26.67 13.64 1.70
N HIS A 412 -26.58 12.92 2.82
CA HIS A 412 -26.64 13.50 4.18
C HIS A 412 -27.90 14.34 4.44
N THR A 413 -29.01 14.01 3.79
CA THR A 413 -30.30 14.67 4.04
C THR A 413 -31.38 13.66 4.43
N SER A 414 -32.47 14.17 5.00
CA SER A 414 -33.66 13.39 5.30
C SER A 414 -34.34 12.75 4.08
N LEU A 415 -33.91 13.06 2.85
CA LEU A 415 -34.39 12.42 1.62
C LEU A 415 -33.58 11.17 1.24
N ASP A 416 -32.43 10.94 1.87
CA ASP A 416 -31.62 9.74 1.62
C ASP A 416 -32.24 8.52 2.30
N THR A 417 -33.18 7.92 1.57
CA THR A 417 -34.14 6.93 2.06
C THR A 417 -34.11 5.69 1.18
N PRO A 418 -34.43 4.48 1.70
CA PRO A 418 -34.24 3.23 0.97
C PRO A 418 -34.99 3.13 -0.37
N ASP A 419 -36.06 3.89 -0.58
CA ASP A 419 -36.75 3.98 -1.87
C ASP A 419 -35.91 4.67 -2.97
N LYS A 420 -34.80 5.33 -2.59
CA LYS A 420 -33.80 5.86 -3.52
C LYS A 420 -32.76 4.83 -3.95
N LEU A 421 -32.74 3.67 -3.31
CA LEU A 421 -31.80 2.62 -3.64
C LEU A 421 -32.24 1.85 -4.88
N SER A 422 -31.32 1.66 -5.80
CA SER A 422 -31.46 0.88 -7.01
C SER A 422 -31.05 -0.57 -6.75
N PRO A 423 -31.97 -1.53 -6.89
CA PRO A 423 -31.63 -2.95 -6.84
C PRO A 423 -30.46 -3.29 -7.78
N LEU A 424 -30.46 -2.79 -9.02
CA LEU A 424 -29.37 -3.05 -9.97
C LEU A 424 -28.00 -2.59 -9.44
N ALA A 425 -27.92 -1.41 -8.83
CA ALA A 425 -26.66 -0.90 -8.28
C ALA A 425 -26.19 -1.73 -7.07
N LEU A 426 -27.12 -2.11 -6.19
CA LEU A 426 -26.82 -2.95 -5.03
C LEU A 426 -26.37 -4.35 -5.46
N GLU A 427 -27.05 -4.95 -6.44
CA GLU A 427 -26.72 -6.25 -7.02
C GLU A 427 -25.33 -6.23 -7.65
N THR A 428 -25.02 -5.20 -8.44
CA THR A 428 -23.71 -5.04 -9.10
C THR A 428 -22.58 -4.88 -8.09
N ALA A 429 -22.77 -4.04 -7.07
CA ALA A 429 -21.79 -3.84 -6.00
C ALA A 429 -21.55 -5.13 -5.20
N GLY A 430 -22.63 -5.84 -4.87
CA GLY A 430 -22.57 -7.12 -4.16
C GLY A 430 -21.89 -8.22 -4.97
N ALA A 431 -22.20 -8.33 -6.26
CA ALA A 431 -21.55 -9.28 -7.17
C ALA A 431 -20.04 -9.02 -7.25
N PHE A 432 -19.62 -7.75 -7.37
CA PHE A 432 -18.21 -7.38 -7.32
C PHE A 432 -17.54 -7.79 -6.01
N ALA A 433 -18.08 -7.33 -4.88
CA ALA A 433 -17.45 -7.51 -3.57
C ALA A 433 -17.42 -8.97 -3.13
N GLY A 434 -18.53 -9.70 -3.35
CA GLY A 434 -18.63 -11.13 -3.09
C GLY A 434 -17.65 -11.94 -3.94
N THR A 435 -17.51 -11.60 -5.23
CA THR A 435 -16.55 -12.27 -6.13
C THR A 435 -15.11 -12.01 -5.69
N LEU A 436 -14.77 -10.76 -5.36
CA LEU A 436 -13.43 -10.42 -4.91
C LEU A 436 -13.08 -11.17 -3.61
N ALA A 437 -13.99 -11.15 -2.63
CA ALA A 437 -13.79 -11.82 -1.35
C ALA A 437 -13.67 -13.33 -1.52
N PHE A 438 -14.58 -13.96 -2.26
CA PHE A 438 -14.55 -15.41 -2.48
C PHE A 438 -13.33 -15.86 -3.28
N PHE A 439 -12.96 -15.13 -4.33
CA PHE A 439 -11.77 -15.45 -5.12
C PHE A 439 -10.51 -15.35 -4.26
N MET A 440 -10.32 -14.25 -3.52
CA MET A 440 -9.14 -14.08 -2.67
C MET A 440 -9.09 -15.10 -1.53
N ALA A 441 -10.24 -15.47 -0.96
CA ALA A 441 -10.34 -16.49 0.08
C ALA A 441 -10.11 -17.92 -0.45
N SER A 442 -10.35 -18.17 -1.74
CA SER A 442 -10.19 -19.49 -2.36
C SER A 442 -8.88 -19.66 -3.13
N ALA A 443 -8.22 -18.56 -3.50
CA ALA A 443 -7.06 -18.56 -4.38
C ALA A 443 -5.92 -19.47 -3.86
N GLY A 444 -5.48 -20.35 -4.75
CA GLY A 444 -4.39 -21.29 -4.53
C GLY A 444 -3.10 -20.91 -5.24
N LYS A 445 -2.14 -21.84 -5.22
CA LYS A 445 -0.87 -21.68 -5.94
C LYS A 445 -1.09 -21.62 -7.47
N GLU A 446 -2.12 -22.30 -7.96
CA GLU A 446 -2.48 -22.36 -9.37
C GLU A 446 -2.93 -21.01 -9.92
N ASP A 447 -3.56 -20.17 -9.08
CA ASP A 447 -4.04 -18.84 -9.47
C ASP A 447 -2.91 -17.78 -9.50
N SER A 448 -1.73 -18.09 -8.94
CA SER A 448 -0.62 -17.14 -8.84
C SER A 448 -0.19 -16.58 -10.19
N THR A 449 -0.16 -17.40 -11.25
CA THR A 449 0.18 -16.95 -12.60
C THR A 449 -0.91 -16.04 -13.19
N PHE A 450 -2.18 -16.33 -12.92
CA PHE A 450 -3.29 -15.50 -13.37
C PHE A 450 -3.25 -14.11 -12.70
N LEU A 451 -3.10 -14.08 -11.38
CA LEU A 451 -2.96 -12.85 -10.60
C LEU A 451 -1.76 -12.01 -11.03
N ALA A 452 -0.61 -12.64 -11.28
CA ALA A 452 0.59 -11.95 -11.76
C ALA A 452 0.39 -11.32 -13.15
N LYS A 453 -0.35 -11.98 -14.05
CA LYS A 453 -0.71 -11.43 -15.37
C LYS A 453 -1.64 -10.24 -15.25
N LEU A 454 -2.66 -10.31 -14.38
CA LEU A 454 -3.55 -9.19 -14.11
C LEU A 454 -2.79 -8.00 -13.52
N ALA A 455 -1.93 -8.24 -12.53
CA ALA A 455 -1.07 -7.21 -11.96
C ALA A 455 -0.17 -6.57 -13.02
N CYS A 456 0.43 -7.36 -13.91
CA CYS A 456 1.29 -6.84 -14.98
C CYS A 456 0.48 -5.95 -15.95
N LYS A 457 -0.71 -6.39 -16.37
CA LYS A 457 -1.63 -5.62 -17.22
C LYS A 457 -2.01 -4.29 -16.54
N ASP A 458 -2.44 -4.35 -15.29
CA ASP A 458 -2.85 -3.18 -14.51
C ASP A 458 -1.71 -2.18 -14.39
N TRP A 459 -0.52 -2.61 -13.97
CA TRP A 459 0.64 -1.73 -13.81
C TRP A 459 1.12 -1.11 -15.13
N LYS A 460 1.03 -1.81 -16.26
CA LYS A 460 1.29 -1.21 -17.58
C LYS A 460 0.30 -0.09 -17.90
N GLN A 461 -0.97 -0.25 -17.55
CA GLN A 461 -1.98 0.81 -17.71
C GLN A 461 -1.63 2.04 -16.85
N VAL A 462 -1.18 1.84 -15.62
CA VAL A 462 -0.72 2.95 -14.74
C VAL A 462 0.44 3.73 -15.38
N VAL A 463 1.42 3.03 -15.96
CA VAL A 463 2.54 3.65 -16.67
C VAL A 463 2.05 4.49 -17.85
N ASP A 464 1.13 3.95 -18.63
CA ASP A 464 0.57 4.63 -19.80
C ASP A 464 -0.23 5.88 -19.43
N ASP A 465 -1.05 5.79 -18.39
CA ASP A 465 -1.83 6.93 -17.90
C ASP A 465 -0.90 8.03 -17.36
N LYS A 466 0.17 7.65 -16.64
CA LYS A 466 1.15 8.62 -16.14
C LYS A 466 1.93 9.31 -17.25
N CYS A 467 2.36 8.57 -18.27
CA CYS A 467 3.01 9.14 -19.45
C CYS A 467 2.07 10.08 -20.21
N ARG A 468 0.80 9.69 -20.40
CA ARG A 468 -0.21 10.52 -21.07
C ARG A 468 -0.47 11.81 -20.31
N GLU A 469 -0.60 11.73 -18.99
CA GLU A 469 -0.78 12.87 -18.10
C GLU A 469 0.38 13.87 -18.22
N ALA A 470 1.62 13.39 -18.14
CA ALA A 470 2.82 14.22 -18.27
C ALA A 470 2.91 14.96 -19.62
N LEU A 471 2.39 14.36 -20.70
CA LEU A 471 2.42 14.89 -22.05
C LEU A 471 1.24 15.81 -22.40
N ARG A 472 0.11 15.73 -21.68
CA ARG A 472 -1.15 16.42 -22.02
C ARG A 472 -1.20 17.90 -21.62
N LEU A 473 -0.28 18.36 -20.78
CA LEU A 473 -0.34 19.69 -20.17
C LEU A 473 -0.07 20.82 -21.18
N GLN A 474 -0.91 21.86 -21.14
CA GLN A 474 -1.01 22.92 -22.17
C GLN A 474 0.20 23.86 -22.29
N ASP A 475 1.06 23.93 -21.28
CA ASP A 475 2.22 24.85 -21.28
C ASP A 475 3.47 24.21 -21.92
N GLU A 476 4.10 24.93 -22.85
CA GLU A 476 5.25 24.50 -23.64
C GLU A 476 6.61 25.05 -23.16
N GLY A 477 6.66 25.86 -22.10
CA GLY A 477 7.88 26.48 -21.59
C GLY A 477 8.95 25.46 -21.15
N LEU A 478 10.22 25.74 -21.48
CA LEU A 478 11.36 24.84 -21.20
C LEU A 478 11.50 24.46 -19.71
N VAL A 479 11.25 25.42 -18.81
CA VAL A 479 11.32 25.22 -17.36
C VAL A 479 10.29 24.19 -16.90
N LEU A 480 9.04 24.30 -17.38
CA LEU A 480 7.95 23.41 -17.00
C LEU A 480 8.10 22.03 -17.63
N ARG A 481 8.55 21.96 -18.89
CA ARG A 481 8.89 20.69 -19.54
C ARG A 481 10.00 19.94 -18.80
N ARG A 482 11.05 20.65 -18.36
CA ARG A 482 12.10 20.09 -17.49
C ARG A 482 11.53 19.56 -16.18
N LEU A 483 10.69 20.33 -15.51
CA LEU A 483 10.07 19.93 -14.24
C LEU A 483 9.21 18.67 -14.40
N ARG A 484 8.39 18.59 -15.45
CA ARG A 484 7.58 17.40 -15.77
C ARG A 484 8.44 16.18 -16.04
N ALA A 485 9.55 16.34 -16.77
CA ALA A 485 10.51 15.28 -17.00
C ALA A 485 11.14 14.80 -15.68
N GLN A 486 11.58 15.73 -14.81
CA GLN A 486 12.13 15.39 -13.49
C GLN A 486 11.12 14.61 -12.64
N ARG A 487 9.86 15.03 -12.64
CA ARG A 487 8.76 14.36 -11.95
C ARG A 487 8.51 12.95 -12.47
N LEU A 488 8.46 12.78 -13.80
CA LEU A 488 8.26 11.47 -14.43
C LEU A 488 9.45 10.53 -14.17
N ALA A 489 10.68 11.06 -14.20
CA ALA A 489 11.88 10.31 -13.85
C ALA A 489 11.90 9.90 -12.36
N ALA A 490 11.42 10.76 -11.46
CA ALA A 490 11.22 10.42 -10.05
C ALA A 490 10.13 9.35 -9.89
N TRP A 491 8.99 9.48 -10.57
CA TRP A 491 7.91 8.49 -10.55
C TRP A 491 8.41 7.11 -10.98
N ARG A 492 9.18 7.04 -12.09
CA ARG A 492 9.84 5.80 -12.54
C ARG A 492 10.65 5.13 -11.43
N ARG A 493 11.44 5.90 -10.67
CA ARG A 493 12.31 5.39 -9.60
C ARG A 493 11.51 4.70 -8.50
N PHE A 494 10.35 5.24 -8.13
CA PHE A 494 9.52 4.70 -7.05
C PHE A 494 8.53 3.62 -7.53
N SER A 495 7.99 3.74 -8.74
CA SER A 495 6.92 2.87 -9.23
C SER A 495 7.39 1.55 -9.81
N ILE A 496 8.59 1.46 -10.40
CA ILE A 496 9.12 0.18 -10.92
C ILE A 496 9.24 -0.88 -9.82
N PRO A 497 9.90 -0.61 -8.67
CA PRO A 497 9.98 -1.60 -7.59
C PRO A 497 8.61 -2.04 -7.07
N SER A 498 7.66 -1.11 -6.93
CA SER A 498 6.30 -1.41 -6.51
C SER A 498 5.57 -2.31 -7.52
N GLY A 499 5.60 -1.98 -8.81
CA GLY A 499 4.96 -2.81 -9.82
C GLY A 499 5.56 -4.20 -9.94
N MET A 500 6.89 -4.32 -9.88
CA MET A 500 7.56 -5.62 -9.84
C MET A 500 7.16 -6.45 -8.61
N ALA A 501 7.03 -5.82 -7.44
CA ALA A 501 6.59 -6.48 -6.21
C ALA A 501 5.14 -6.95 -6.29
N ALA A 502 4.24 -6.12 -6.83
CA ALA A 502 2.83 -6.45 -7.03
C ALA A 502 2.63 -7.62 -8.01
N ILE A 503 3.45 -7.68 -9.07
CA ILE A 503 3.44 -8.77 -10.05
C ILE A 503 3.92 -10.08 -9.42
N GLY A 504 4.99 -10.04 -8.63
CA GLY A 504 5.54 -11.19 -7.89
C GLY A 504 6.19 -12.29 -8.76
N ASP A 505 5.72 -12.47 -10.00
CA ASP A 505 6.32 -13.36 -10.99
C ASP A 505 7.58 -12.72 -11.60
N PRO A 506 8.75 -13.40 -11.53
CA PRO A 506 10.01 -12.82 -12.01
C PRO A 506 10.04 -12.49 -13.51
N THR A 507 9.39 -13.31 -14.35
CA THR A 507 9.41 -13.14 -15.80
C THR A 507 8.57 -11.94 -16.19
N LEU A 508 7.34 -11.88 -15.67
CA LEU A 508 6.43 -10.75 -15.91
C LEU A 508 6.95 -9.46 -15.27
N ALA A 509 7.66 -9.53 -14.14
CA ALA A 509 8.29 -8.37 -13.52
C ALA A 509 9.41 -7.78 -14.39
N VAL A 510 10.21 -8.62 -15.06
CA VAL A 510 11.20 -8.17 -16.06
C VAL A 510 10.51 -7.55 -17.26
N GLU A 511 9.45 -8.18 -17.77
CA GLU A 511 8.65 -7.65 -18.88
C GLU A 511 8.07 -6.27 -18.56
N PHE A 512 7.42 -6.11 -17.40
CA PHE A 512 6.89 -4.85 -16.91
C PHE A 512 7.97 -3.78 -16.77
N LYS A 513 9.13 -4.14 -16.20
CA LYS A 513 10.25 -3.21 -16.05
C LYS A 513 10.73 -2.72 -17.41
N THR A 514 10.98 -3.61 -18.37
CA THR A 514 11.44 -3.25 -19.72
C THR A 514 10.40 -2.35 -20.41
N TYR A 515 9.11 -2.71 -20.31
CA TYR A 515 8.03 -1.88 -20.84
C TYR A 515 8.03 -0.47 -20.23
N THR A 516 8.16 -0.38 -18.90
CA THR A 516 8.18 0.89 -18.18
C THR A 516 9.38 1.75 -18.56
N GLU A 517 10.58 1.16 -18.60
CA GLU A 517 11.82 1.82 -19.01
C GLU A 517 11.67 2.41 -20.43
N GLN A 518 11.10 1.65 -21.37
CA GLN A 518 10.87 2.09 -22.75
C GLN A 518 9.83 3.21 -22.86
N ARG A 519 8.66 3.05 -22.24
CA ARG A 519 7.56 4.03 -22.33
C ARG A 519 7.95 5.36 -21.72
N ILE A 520 8.62 5.34 -20.56
CA ILE A 520 9.07 6.56 -19.90
C ILE A 520 10.22 7.20 -20.67
N ALA A 521 11.18 6.44 -21.19
CA ALA A 521 12.26 7.00 -22.02
C ALA A 521 11.72 7.76 -23.23
N ALA A 522 10.68 7.23 -23.90
CA ALA A 522 10.02 7.91 -25.01
C ALA A 522 9.36 9.23 -24.56
N ALA A 523 8.65 9.24 -23.43
CA ALA A 523 8.04 10.46 -22.89
C ALA A 523 9.10 11.50 -22.46
N LEU A 524 10.20 11.07 -21.84
CA LEU A 524 11.32 11.93 -21.45
C LEU A 524 12.02 12.53 -22.68
N GLN A 525 12.13 11.78 -23.78
CA GLN A 525 12.66 12.30 -25.04
C GLN A 525 11.82 13.46 -25.58
N VAL A 526 10.49 13.37 -25.49
CA VAL A 526 9.57 14.43 -25.91
C VAL A 526 9.62 15.64 -24.97
N LEU A 527 9.68 15.40 -23.65
CA LEU A 527 9.66 16.47 -22.66
C LEU A 527 10.99 17.24 -22.57
N TYR A 528 12.13 16.54 -22.57
CA TYR A 528 13.43 17.14 -22.22
C TYR A 528 14.59 16.73 -23.16
N GLY A 529 14.32 15.90 -24.16
CA GLY A 529 15.37 15.39 -25.06
C GLY A 529 16.20 14.26 -24.48
N GLY A 530 15.78 13.64 -23.37
CA GLY A 530 16.48 12.55 -22.71
C GLY A 530 16.30 12.57 -21.19
N GLU A 531 17.28 12.03 -20.45
CA GLU A 531 17.26 12.02 -18.99
C GLU A 531 17.43 13.43 -18.40
N PRO A 532 16.50 13.88 -17.54
CA PRO A 532 16.65 15.16 -16.86
C PRO A 532 17.64 15.06 -15.69
N PRO A 533 18.25 16.19 -15.28
CA PRO A 533 19.05 16.22 -14.06
C PRO A 533 18.19 15.86 -12.85
N ALA A 534 18.66 14.91 -12.03
CA ALA A 534 17.95 14.47 -10.83
C ALA A 534 17.79 15.62 -9.82
N LEU A 535 16.67 15.64 -9.10
CA LEU A 535 16.53 16.44 -7.89
C LEU A 535 17.35 15.74 -6.79
N MET A 536 18.44 16.38 -6.38
CA MET A 536 19.37 15.86 -5.38
C MET A 536 19.45 16.84 -4.22
N VAL A 537 19.51 16.31 -3.00
CA VAL A 537 20.00 17.06 -1.84
C VAL A 537 21.09 16.25 -1.16
N GLN A 538 22.26 16.86 -1.02
CA GLN A 538 23.31 16.34 -0.16
C GLN A 538 22.91 16.63 1.30
N GLY A 539 22.88 15.60 2.16
CA GLY A 539 22.88 15.81 3.62
C GLY A 539 21.64 15.35 4.38
N HIS A 540 20.50 15.06 3.75
CA HIS A 540 19.37 14.45 4.48
C HIS A 540 19.65 12.96 4.71
N ARG A 541 19.96 12.60 5.96
CA ARG A 541 20.29 11.23 6.39
C ARG A 541 19.31 10.69 7.41
N GLU A 542 18.32 11.48 7.75
CA GLU A 542 17.36 11.16 8.79
C GLU A 542 16.09 10.61 8.14
N ILE A 543 15.73 9.40 8.54
CA ILE A 543 14.45 8.78 8.21
C ILE A 543 13.51 8.95 9.40
N LEU A 544 12.24 9.17 9.09
CA LEU A 544 11.20 9.25 10.08
C LEU A 544 10.55 7.88 10.24
N VAL A 545 10.59 7.34 11.46
CA VAL A 545 9.97 6.05 11.80
C VAL A 545 8.74 6.32 12.64
N ARG A 546 7.55 6.09 12.07
CA ARG A 546 6.28 6.22 12.79
C ARG A 546 6.17 5.18 13.90
N THR A 547 5.50 5.55 14.99
CA THR A 547 5.23 4.67 16.13
C THR A 547 3.84 4.03 16.08
N LEU A 548 2.94 4.53 15.23
CA LEU A 548 1.56 4.07 15.11
C LEU A 548 1.20 3.75 13.64
N PRO A 549 0.44 2.67 13.37
CA PRO A 549 -0.11 2.37 12.06
C PRO A 549 -1.38 3.17 11.75
N GLY A 550 -1.74 3.23 10.48
CA GLY A 550 -2.91 3.95 9.97
C GLY A 550 -2.64 5.43 9.76
N PRO A 551 -3.62 6.17 9.21
CA PRO A 551 -3.52 7.59 9.13
C PRO A 551 -3.74 8.19 10.52
N ILE A 552 -2.94 9.22 10.76
CA ILE A 552 -2.83 9.91 12.02
C ILE A 552 -3.87 11.04 11.99
N GLY A 553 -4.91 10.90 12.80
CA GLY A 553 -5.98 11.89 12.98
C GLY A 553 -5.56 13.15 13.75
N LEU A 554 -4.39 13.14 14.39
CA LEU A 554 -3.81 14.24 15.19
C LEU A 554 -4.66 14.64 16.42
N GLY A 555 -5.51 13.73 16.91
CA GLY A 555 -6.41 14.02 18.04
C GLY A 555 -5.70 14.20 19.38
N THR A 556 -4.55 13.53 19.57
CA THR A 556 -3.80 13.51 20.84
C THR A 556 -2.73 14.59 20.97
N ILE A 557 -2.49 15.40 19.93
CA ILE A 557 -1.45 16.44 19.95
C ILE A 557 -2.03 17.82 20.34
N SER A 558 -1.16 18.74 20.76
CA SER A 558 -1.55 20.11 21.16
C SER A 558 -2.22 20.90 20.03
N ASP A 559 -3.10 21.85 20.37
CA ASP A 559 -3.74 22.75 19.40
C ASP A 559 -2.74 23.52 18.51
N GLU A 560 -1.56 23.88 19.05
CA GLU A 560 -0.47 24.52 18.29
C GLU A 560 0.02 23.62 17.14
N LEU A 561 0.36 22.36 17.46
CA LEU A 561 0.79 21.37 16.47
C LEU A 561 -0.32 21.00 15.49
N ARG A 562 -1.59 20.95 15.93
CA ARG A 562 -2.73 20.78 15.02
C ARG A 562 -2.86 21.96 14.06
N GLY A 563 -2.65 23.20 14.55
CA GLY A 563 -2.59 24.39 13.71
C GLY A 563 -1.48 24.34 12.65
N LEU A 564 -0.29 23.85 13.02
CA LEU A 564 0.82 23.64 12.09
C LEU A 564 0.50 22.57 11.04
N ALA A 565 -0.14 21.47 11.44
CA ALA A 565 -0.56 20.42 10.52
C ALA A 565 -1.64 20.91 9.55
N ALA A 566 -2.62 21.67 10.05
CA ALA A 566 -3.66 22.30 9.26
C ALA A 566 -3.08 23.27 8.21
N ASP A 567 -2.13 24.11 8.61
CA ASP A 567 -1.38 25.00 7.71
C ASP A 567 -0.63 24.22 6.62
N ALA A 568 0.05 23.13 7.00
CA ALA A 568 0.78 22.29 6.05
C ALA A 568 -0.15 21.56 5.06
N GLN A 569 -1.33 21.11 5.51
CA GLN A 569 -2.26 20.32 4.71
C GLN A 569 -3.22 21.17 3.87
N GLY A 570 -3.40 22.45 4.22
CA GLY A 570 -4.38 23.34 3.60
C GLY A 570 -5.82 23.07 4.04
N TYR A 571 -6.04 22.33 5.13
CA TYR A 571 -7.37 21.95 5.64
C TYR A 571 -7.55 22.42 7.09
N ARG A 572 -8.73 22.95 7.45
CA ARG A 572 -9.03 23.51 8.78
C ARG A 572 -9.89 22.60 9.67
N SER A 573 -9.95 21.30 9.39
CA SER A 573 -10.65 20.35 10.27
C SER A 573 -9.66 19.87 11.34
N ASN A 574 -9.82 20.37 12.56
CA ASN A 574 -8.77 20.37 13.58
C ASN A 574 -8.77 19.18 14.55
N GLU A 575 -9.60 18.15 14.38
CA GLU A 575 -9.71 17.14 15.46
C GLU A 575 -9.65 15.67 15.03
N TYR A 576 -10.06 15.25 13.81
CA TYR A 576 -10.04 13.81 13.44
C TYR A 576 -9.80 13.46 11.96
N TRP A 577 -9.71 14.45 11.06
CA TRP A 577 -9.84 14.25 9.60
C TRP A 577 -8.70 14.86 8.78
N CYS A 578 -7.46 14.60 9.18
CA CYS A 578 -6.27 15.16 8.53
C CYS A 578 -5.73 14.27 7.39
N LEU A 579 -6.54 14.05 6.35
CA LEU A 579 -6.09 13.44 5.10
C LEU A 579 -5.84 14.53 4.04
N ASP A 580 -4.75 14.42 3.26
CA ASP A 580 -4.50 15.33 2.15
C ASP A 580 -5.39 14.97 0.95
N GLU A 581 -5.25 15.72 -0.14
CA GLU A 581 -6.00 15.43 -1.37
C GLU A 581 -5.76 14.01 -1.90
N SER A 582 -4.62 13.40 -1.58
CA SER A 582 -4.30 12.01 -1.91
C SER A 582 -4.75 11.00 -0.85
N GLY A 583 -5.29 11.42 0.29
CA GLY A 583 -5.81 10.51 1.31
C GLY A 583 -4.78 9.92 2.26
N THR A 584 -3.52 10.36 2.23
CA THR A 584 -2.39 9.45 2.54
C THR A 584 -1.22 10.10 3.27
N ASN A 585 -1.49 11.09 4.13
CA ASN A 585 -0.47 11.98 4.68
C ASN A 585 0.71 11.33 5.39
N PHE A 586 0.67 10.05 5.77
CA PHE A 586 1.74 9.47 6.59
C PHE A 586 2.24 8.11 6.12
N TYR A 587 1.61 7.46 5.12
CA TYR A 587 2.01 6.11 4.68
C TYR A 587 3.41 6.07 4.06
N HIS A 588 3.88 7.19 3.51
CA HIS A 588 5.21 7.29 2.95
C HIS A 588 6.32 7.39 4.00
N PHE A 589 6.00 7.76 5.25
CA PHE A 589 6.90 7.67 6.40
C PHE A 589 6.93 6.23 6.93
N ASP A 590 7.49 5.35 6.11
CA ASP A 590 7.58 3.91 6.34
C ASP A 590 8.89 3.50 7.06
N GLY A 591 9.66 4.47 7.56
CA GLY A 591 10.98 4.24 8.13
C GLY A 591 12.03 3.79 7.11
N LYS A 592 11.81 3.99 5.81
CA LYS A 592 12.77 3.62 4.75
C LYS A 592 13.21 4.79 3.88
N LYS A 593 12.51 5.92 3.95
CA LYS A 593 12.74 7.11 3.13
C LYS A 593 13.01 8.32 3.99
N THR A 594 13.93 9.16 3.54
CA THR A 594 14.15 10.48 4.13
C THR A 594 12.94 11.39 3.89
N VAL A 595 12.79 12.46 4.65
CA VAL A 595 11.73 13.47 4.40
C VAL A 595 11.76 13.98 2.95
N PHE A 596 12.96 14.17 2.40
CA PHE A 596 13.14 14.55 1.00
C PHE A 596 12.61 13.49 0.03
N GLU A 597 12.93 12.21 0.26
CA GLU A 597 12.43 11.12 -0.58
C GLU A 597 10.93 10.89 -0.45
N VAL A 598 10.36 11.14 0.73
CA VAL A 598 8.90 11.15 0.94
C VAL A 598 8.26 12.25 0.11
N ALA A 599 8.74 13.50 0.23
CA ALA A 599 8.24 14.62 -0.55
C ALA A 599 8.38 14.36 -2.06
N LEU A 600 9.52 13.81 -2.49
CA LEU A 600 9.78 13.49 -3.90
C LEU A 600 8.85 12.38 -4.41
N ALA A 601 8.59 11.35 -3.60
CA ALA A 601 7.67 10.27 -3.96
C ALA A 601 6.23 10.78 -4.10
N ILE A 602 5.74 11.55 -3.12
CA ILE A 602 4.40 12.13 -3.13
C ILE A 602 4.23 13.09 -4.31
N TRP A 603 5.18 14.01 -4.48
CA TRP A 603 5.18 14.93 -5.61
C TRP A 603 5.11 14.15 -6.93
N ALA A 604 5.91 13.09 -7.08
CA ALA A 604 5.93 12.28 -8.28
C ALA A 604 4.63 11.50 -8.54
N THR A 605 3.96 11.00 -7.50
CA THR A 605 2.75 10.17 -7.64
C THR A 605 1.47 10.97 -7.83
N ARG A 606 1.35 12.16 -7.23
CA ARG A 606 0.15 13.00 -7.37
C ARG A 606 -0.21 13.25 -8.84
N PRO A 607 -1.49 13.49 -9.17
CA PRO A 607 -1.87 14.00 -10.47
C PRO A 607 -1.11 15.28 -10.81
N TYR A 608 -0.80 15.51 -12.09
CA TYR A 608 -0.21 16.76 -12.53
C TYR A 608 -1.22 17.90 -12.41
N GLY A 609 -0.81 19.02 -11.82
CA GLY A 609 -1.66 20.20 -11.68
C GLY A 609 -1.95 20.84 -13.03
N LEU A 610 -3.09 21.53 -13.14
CA LEU A 610 -3.46 22.31 -14.35
C LEU A 610 -2.45 23.43 -14.64
N GLN A 611 -1.75 23.93 -13.61
CA GLN A 611 -0.62 24.86 -13.71
C GLN A 611 0.51 24.38 -12.78
N GLU A 612 1.51 23.69 -13.34
CA GLU A 612 2.75 23.44 -12.63
C GLU A 612 3.60 24.72 -12.63
N ASP A 613 4.35 24.98 -11.56
CA ASP A 613 5.33 26.06 -11.49
C ASP A 613 6.69 25.57 -10.96
N ALA A 614 7.72 26.39 -11.11
CA ALA A 614 9.10 26.03 -10.77
C ALA A 614 9.31 25.70 -9.29
N ASP A 615 8.46 26.20 -8.40
CA ASP A 615 8.58 26.05 -6.95
C ASP A 615 7.68 24.93 -6.39
N ALA A 616 6.93 24.23 -7.25
CA ALA A 616 5.97 23.20 -6.84
C ALA A 616 6.60 22.13 -5.93
N PHE A 617 7.80 21.64 -6.29
CA PHE A 617 8.49 20.65 -5.46
C PHE A 617 9.01 21.25 -4.13
N GLN A 618 9.46 22.51 -4.12
CA GLN A 618 9.91 23.16 -2.89
C GLN A 618 8.77 23.35 -1.89
N ARG A 619 7.58 23.71 -2.37
CA ARG A 619 6.37 23.78 -1.52
C ARG A 619 6.00 22.41 -0.97
N GLU A 620 6.09 21.36 -1.79
CA GLU A 620 5.85 20.00 -1.33
C GLU A 620 6.88 19.59 -0.27
N LEU A 621 8.17 19.85 -0.48
CA LEU A 621 9.22 19.57 0.50
C LEU A 621 8.97 20.30 1.83
N GLN A 622 8.63 21.58 1.79
CA GLN A 622 8.29 22.37 2.99
C GLN A 622 7.07 21.80 3.72
N ARG A 623 6.03 21.41 2.98
CA ARG A 623 4.83 20.76 3.53
C ARG A 623 5.18 19.48 4.28
N TRP A 624 5.96 18.59 3.67
CA TRP A 624 6.33 17.32 4.28
C TRP A 624 7.34 17.47 5.42
N ALA A 625 8.20 18.50 5.38
CA ALA A 625 9.06 18.85 6.51
C ALA A 625 8.25 19.31 7.73
N LYS A 626 7.24 20.18 7.54
CA LYS A 626 6.31 20.58 8.60
C LYS A 626 5.55 19.39 9.17
N LEU A 627 5.05 18.49 8.32
CA LEU A 627 4.36 17.28 8.77
C LEU A 627 5.28 16.33 9.55
N ALA A 628 6.53 16.16 9.13
CA ALA A 628 7.52 15.40 9.88
C ALA A 628 7.78 16.04 11.26
N GLU A 629 7.88 17.36 11.33
CA GLU A 629 8.03 18.11 12.59
C GLU A 629 6.82 17.90 13.52
N VAL A 630 5.59 17.94 12.99
CA VAL A 630 4.37 17.63 13.75
C VAL A 630 4.44 16.24 14.36
N LEU A 631 4.84 15.22 13.58
CA LEU A 631 4.95 13.86 14.08
C LEU A 631 6.01 13.70 15.17
N LEU A 632 7.18 14.35 15.00
CA LEU A 632 8.27 14.31 15.98
C LEU A 632 7.86 15.00 17.28
N LYS A 633 7.36 16.24 17.20
CA LYS A 633 6.93 17.02 18.37
C LYS A 633 5.71 16.42 19.06
N GLY A 634 4.85 15.74 18.30
CA GLY A 634 3.69 15.01 18.82
C GLY A 634 4.01 13.65 19.44
N GLY A 635 5.26 13.17 19.37
CA GLY A 635 5.63 11.84 19.88
C GLY A 635 5.10 10.66 19.03
N LEU A 636 4.65 10.93 17.81
CA LEU A 636 4.04 9.97 16.88
C LEU A 636 5.05 9.36 15.90
N ALA A 637 6.30 9.85 15.95
CA ALA A 637 7.42 9.29 15.21
C ALA A 637 8.74 9.57 15.94
N ARG A 638 9.77 8.82 15.57
CA ARG A 638 11.15 9.06 15.98
C ARG A 638 12.05 9.25 14.77
N LEU A 639 13.07 10.07 14.95
CA LEU A 639 14.12 10.25 13.97
C LEU A 639 15.13 9.10 14.10
N GLN A 640 15.55 8.56 12.98
CA GLN A 640 16.63 7.59 12.93
C GLN A 640 17.60 8.02 11.83
N GLU A 641 18.87 8.21 12.19
CA GLU A 641 19.92 8.40 11.19
C GLU A 641 20.16 7.08 10.45
N ILE A 642 20.26 7.16 9.12
CA ILE A 642 20.75 6.06 8.31
C ILE A 642 22.25 5.90 8.61
N PRO A 643 22.70 4.75 9.14
CA PRO A 643 24.10 4.52 9.43
C PRO A 643 24.94 4.69 8.15
N VAL A 644 25.95 5.55 8.21
CA VAL A 644 26.90 5.75 7.10
C VAL A 644 28.00 4.72 7.20
N VAL A 645 28.21 3.96 6.14
CA VAL A 645 29.37 3.07 6.01
C VAL A 645 30.49 3.84 5.29
N LYS A 646 31.60 4.05 5.99
CA LYS A 646 32.81 4.66 5.47
C LYS A 646 33.83 3.62 5.05
N LYS A 647 34.76 4.00 4.16
CA LYS A 647 35.87 3.13 3.69
C LYS A 647 36.60 2.44 4.85
N ALA A 648 36.95 3.18 5.89
CA ALA A 648 37.70 2.66 7.06
C ALA A 648 36.96 1.53 7.80
N GLN A 649 35.62 1.57 7.85
CA GLN A 649 34.83 0.50 8.47
C GLN A 649 34.84 -0.76 7.59
N ILE A 650 34.81 -0.60 6.26
CA ILE A 650 34.95 -1.70 5.31
C ILE A 650 36.33 -2.34 5.45
N VAL A 651 37.40 -1.54 5.43
CA VAL A 651 38.78 -2.00 5.62
C VAL A 651 38.91 -2.81 6.92
N ARG A 652 38.41 -2.28 8.04
CA ARG A 652 38.43 -2.98 9.33
C ARG A 652 37.66 -4.29 9.29
N GLY A 653 36.44 -4.31 8.74
CA GLY A 653 35.64 -5.55 8.64
C GLY A 653 36.32 -6.61 7.76
N LEU A 654 36.97 -6.21 6.67
CA LEU A 654 37.75 -7.13 5.83
C LEU A 654 38.94 -7.72 6.60
N GLN A 655 39.65 -6.89 7.38
CA GLN A 655 40.77 -7.34 8.22
C GLN A 655 40.32 -8.27 9.35
N GLU A 656 39.17 -8.00 9.98
CA GLU A 656 38.56 -8.88 11.01
C GLU A 656 38.19 -10.26 10.46
N LEU A 657 37.83 -10.34 9.16
CA LEU A 657 37.63 -11.61 8.44
C LEU A 657 38.94 -12.31 8.04
N GLY A 658 40.09 -11.75 8.43
CA GLY A 658 41.40 -12.28 8.11
C GLY A 658 41.80 -12.09 6.64
N ILE A 659 41.24 -11.10 5.95
CA ILE A 659 41.70 -10.72 4.60
C ILE A 659 42.98 -9.91 4.75
N GLN A 660 44.00 -10.28 3.99
CA GLN A 660 45.36 -9.78 4.13
C GLN A 660 45.95 -9.38 2.77
N PRO A 661 47.03 -8.57 2.78
CA PRO A 661 47.81 -8.34 1.57
C PRO A 661 48.22 -9.65 0.90
N ARG A 662 48.20 -9.69 -0.44
CA ARG A 662 48.53 -10.86 -1.29
C ARG A 662 47.47 -11.96 -1.36
N ASP A 663 46.33 -11.82 -0.69
CA ASP A 663 45.22 -12.77 -0.84
C ASP A 663 44.70 -12.81 -2.29
N CYS A 664 44.25 -13.99 -2.72
CA CYS A 664 43.41 -14.16 -3.90
C CYS A 664 41.94 -14.20 -3.47
N LEU A 665 41.19 -13.15 -3.77
CA LEU A 665 39.86 -12.90 -3.21
C LEU A 665 38.80 -12.82 -4.32
N MET A 666 37.82 -13.73 -4.29
CA MET A 666 36.63 -13.68 -5.14
C MET A 666 35.46 -13.04 -4.41
N VAL A 667 34.96 -11.90 -4.89
CA VAL A 667 33.99 -11.06 -4.18
C VAL A 667 32.62 -11.11 -4.86
N HIS A 668 31.62 -11.54 -4.09
CA HIS A 668 30.21 -11.39 -4.37
C HIS A 668 29.65 -10.26 -3.50
N SER A 669 28.79 -9.39 -4.04
CA SER A 669 28.42 -8.16 -3.32
C SER A 669 26.98 -7.70 -3.54
N SER A 670 26.45 -7.03 -2.52
CA SER A 670 25.15 -6.37 -2.55
C SER A 670 25.27 -4.98 -1.90
N LEU A 671 25.53 -3.94 -2.72
CA LEU A 671 25.70 -2.56 -2.25
C LEU A 671 24.50 -2.09 -1.40
N LYS A 672 23.29 -2.45 -1.82
CA LYS A 672 22.04 -2.11 -1.12
C LYS A 672 22.01 -2.62 0.34
N SER A 673 22.70 -3.74 0.62
CA SER A 673 22.71 -4.32 1.97
C SER A 673 23.44 -3.44 2.98
N PHE A 674 24.38 -2.59 2.53
CA PHE A 674 25.13 -1.67 3.38
C PHE A 674 24.34 -0.46 3.88
N GLY A 675 23.11 -0.25 3.38
CA GLY A 675 22.43 1.03 3.55
C GLY A 675 23.13 2.11 2.73
N PHE A 676 23.61 3.16 3.39
CA PHE A 676 24.32 4.26 2.73
C PHE A 676 25.84 4.10 2.85
N VAL A 677 26.51 3.82 1.73
CA VAL A 677 27.97 3.85 1.62
C VAL A 677 28.40 5.22 1.12
N GLU A 678 29.21 5.93 1.90
CA GLU A 678 29.82 7.19 1.47
C GLU A 678 30.70 6.91 0.25
N GLY A 679 30.50 7.62 -0.87
CA GLY A 679 31.22 7.34 -2.13
C GLY A 679 30.71 6.12 -2.91
N GLY A 680 29.66 5.44 -2.45
CA GLY A 680 28.98 4.38 -3.21
C GLY A 680 29.85 3.16 -3.51
N ALA A 681 29.70 2.59 -4.71
CA ALA A 681 30.42 1.37 -5.13
C ALA A 681 31.94 1.56 -5.13
N ASP A 682 32.44 2.74 -5.51
CA ASP A 682 33.87 3.02 -5.59
C ASP A 682 34.56 2.86 -4.23
N THR A 683 33.93 3.33 -3.16
CA THR A 683 34.48 3.18 -1.80
C THR A 683 34.61 1.73 -1.36
N VAL A 684 33.70 0.85 -1.80
CA VAL A 684 33.81 -0.59 -1.52
C VAL A 684 34.99 -1.19 -2.28
N ILE A 685 35.17 -0.82 -3.56
CA ILE A 685 36.27 -1.31 -4.40
C ILE A 685 37.61 -0.82 -3.84
N ASP A 686 37.70 0.45 -3.48
CA ASP A 686 38.92 1.04 -2.91
C ASP A 686 39.31 0.36 -1.60
N ALA A 687 38.34 0.03 -0.73
CA ALA A 687 38.61 -0.71 0.51
C ALA A 687 39.14 -2.12 0.24
N LEU A 688 38.62 -2.82 -0.77
CA LEU A 688 39.11 -4.16 -1.15
C LEU A 688 40.54 -4.09 -1.69
N GLN A 689 40.82 -3.14 -2.58
CA GLN A 689 42.15 -2.92 -3.15
C GLN A 689 43.18 -2.50 -2.08
N GLU A 690 42.76 -1.70 -1.10
CA GLU A 690 43.59 -1.27 0.03
C GLU A 690 44.02 -2.44 0.92
N VAL A 691 43.10 -3.36 1.25
CA VAL A 691 43.40 -4.51 2.13
C VAL A 691 44.20 -5.59 1.40
N VAL A 692 43.84 -5.90 0.16
CA VAL A 692 44.48 -6.99 -0.61
C VAL A 692 45.80 -6.55 -1.25
N THR A 693 45.95 -5.26 -1.55
CA THR A 693 47.08 -4.64 -2.28
C THR A 693 47.28 -5.18 -3.70
N GLU A 694 48.05 -4.48 -4.53
CA GLU A 694 48.35 -4.92 -5.90
C GLU A 694 49.09 -6.26 -5.98
N ALA A 695 49.75 -6.68 -4.89
CA ALA A 695 50.45 -7.96 -4.82
C ALA A 695 49.49 -9.16 -4.68
N GLY A 696 48.20 -8.93 -4.37
CA GLY A 696 47.14 -9.93 -4.36
C GLY A 696 46.26 -9.88 -5.60
N ILE A 697 45.09 -10.52 -5.53
CA ILE A 697 44.07 -10.49 -6.59
C ILE A 697 42.71 -10.18 -5.97
N VAL A 698 42.03 -9.16 -6.49
CA VAL A 698 40.59 -8.93 -6.25
C VAL A 698 39.84 -9.32 -7.50
N ALA A 699 38.98 -10.32 -7.41
CA ALA A 699 38.18 -10.82 -8.52
C ALA A 699 36.69 -10.71 -8.21
N MET A 700 35.86 -10.48 -9.23
CA MET A 700 34.41 -10.41 -9.12
C MET A 700 33.73 -11.13 -10.29
N PRO A 701 32.63 -11.86 -10.06
CA PRO A 701 31.74 -12.28 -11.14
C PRO A 701 31.30 -11.08 -11.98
N ALA A 702 31.37 -11.21 -13.29
CA ALA A 702 31.01 -10.20 -14.27
C ALA A 702 30.00 -10.78 -15.28
N PHE A 703 29.05 -11.60 -14.82
CA PHE A 703 28.19 -12.38 -15.70
C PHE A 703 27.31 -11.51 -16.60
N CYS A 704 26.98 -12.03 -17.77
CA CYS A 704 26.09 -11.39 -18.74
C CYS A 704 25.20 -12.44 -19.40
N ASP A 705 24.05 -12.01 -19.92
CA ASP A 705 23.05 -12.89 -20.51
C ASP A 705 23.30 -13.07 -22.02
N CYS A 706 24.47 -13.61 -22.35
CA CYS A 706 24.92 -13.88 -23.72
C CYS A 706 24.76 -15.36 -24.11
N ALA A 707 24.13 -16.18 -23.26
CA ALA A 707 23.76 -17.55 -23.60
C ALA A 707 22.68 -17.56 -24.70
N GLU A 708 22.50 -18.70 -25.36
CA GLU A 708 21.44 -18.90 -26.33
C GLU A 708 20.06 -18.58 -25.72
N GLY A 709 19.32 -17.67 -26.38
CA GLY A 709 18.05 -17.12 -25.87
C GLY A 709 18.19 -15.94 -24.89
N GLY A 710 19.41 -15.52 -24.56
CA GLY A 710 19.71 -14.39 -23.68
C GLY A 710 19.62 -13.02 -24.37
N GLY A 711 19.35 -11.98 -23.58
CA GLY A 711 19.06 -10.63 -24.08
C GLY A 711 20.27 -9.73 -24.38
N SER A 712 21.51 -10.18 -24.10
CA SER A 712 22.71 -9.32 -24.18
C SER A 712 23.44 -9.38 -25.54
N GLY A 713 23.00 -10.24 -26.47
CA GLY A 713 23.66 -10.41 -27.76
C GLY A 713 25.06 -11.03 -27.66
N ALA A 714 25.93 -10.71 -28.62
CA ALA A 714 27.29 -11.25 -28.68
C ALA A 714 28.20 -10.63 -27.61
N TYR A 715 28.80 -11.49 -26.79
CA TYR A 715 29.70 -11.12 -25.71
C TYR A 715 30.98 -10.44 -26.24
N ASP A 716 31.25 -9.26 -25.70
CA ASP A 716 32.48 -8.51 -25.87
C ASP A 716 32.99 -8.13 -24.46
N PRO A 717 34.18 -8.60 -24.05
CA PRO A 717 34.68 -8.37 -22.70
C PRO A 717 34.85 -6.87 -22.36
N VAL A 718 35.06 -6.02 -23.37
CA VAL A 718 35.26 -4.58 -23.20
C VAL A 718 33.92 -3.84 -23.10
N THR A 719 32.98 -4.13 -24.00
CA THR A 719 31.77 -3.31 -24.16
C THR A 719 30.52 -3.88 -23.51
N THR A 720 30.46 -5.20 -23.29
CA THR A 720 29.26 -5.84 -22.71
C THR A 720 29.13 -5.48 -21.24
N PRO A 721 28.02 -4.87 -20.78
CA PRO A 721 27.85 -4.55 -19.38
C PRO A 721 27.71 -5.83 -18.52
N VAL A 722 28.05 -5.74 -17.24
CA VAL A 722 27.70 -6.77 -16.26
C VAL A 722 26.18 -6.79 -16.10
N GLY A 723 25.60 -7.99 -16.01
CA GLY A 723 24.18 -8.20 -15.79
C GLY A 723 23.71 -7.51 -14.52
N LYS A 724 22.57 -6.79 -14.61
CA LYS A 724 22.03 -6.00 -13.48
C LYS A 724 21.80 -6.84 -12.21
N TRP A 725 21.57 -8.16 -12.34
CA TRP A 725 21.40 -9.10 -11.21
C TRP A 725 22.70 -9.47 -10.49
N VAL A 726 23.86 -9.20 -11.08
CA VAL A 726 25.17 -9.42 -10.45
C VAL A 726 25.51 -8.25 -9.51
N GLY A 727 25.15 -7.01 -9.90
CA GLY A 727 25.16 -5.85 -9.01
C GLY A 727 25.93 -4.64 -9.55
N LEU A 728 25.78 -3.50 -8.85
CA LEU A 728 26.43 -2.24 -9.24
C LEU A 728 27.95 -2.26 -9.00
N ILE A 729 28.42 -2.88 -7.92
CA ILE A 729 29.84 -2.94 -7.58
C ILE A 729 30.65 -3.64 -8.69
N PRO A 730 30.27 -4.84 -9.19
CA PRO A 730 31.01 -5.47 -10.28
C PRO A 730 30.99 -4.69 -11.60
N GLU A 731 29.91 -3.97 -11.92
CA GLU A 731 29.88 -3.10 -13.11
C GLU A 731 30.76 -1.86 -12.96
N THR A 732 30.81 -1.25 -11.77
CA THR A 732 31.74 -0.16 -11.47
C THR A 732 33.18 -0.67 -11.52
N PHE A 733 33.45 -1.87 -10.98
CA PHE A 733 34.76 -2.51 -11.01
C PHE A 733 35.22 -2.78 -12.45
N ARG A 734 34.37 -3.35 -13.30
CA ARG A 734 34.65 -3.60 -14.73
C ARG A 734 35.07 -2.33 -15.49
N LYS A 735 34.53 -1.17 -15.11
CA LYS A 735 34.79 0.11 -15.79
C LYS A 735 36.12 0.77 -15.39
N ARG A 736 36.82 0.26 -14.38
CA ARG A 736 38.13 0.79 -13.99
C ARG A 736 39.19 0.38 -15.01
N SER A 737 40.12 1.29 -15.30
CA SER A 737 41.13 1.13 -16.37
C SER A 737 42.15 0.02 -16.10
N ASP A 738 42.35 -0.35 -14.84
CA ASP A 738 43.29 -1.34 -14.35
C ASP A 738 42.65 -2.71 -14.06
N VAL A 739 41.38 -2.88 -14.42
CA VAL A 739 40.62 -4.13 -14.25
C VAL A 739 40.52 -4.88 -15.57
N LEU A 740 40.89 -6.16 -15.54
CA LEU A 740 40.78 -7.05 -16.70
C LEU A 740 39.52 -7.91 -16.59
N ARG A 741 38.99 -8.36 -17.73
CA ARG A 741 37.86 -9.30 -17.77
C ARG A 741 38.17 -10.51 -18.64
N SER A 742 37.86 -11.69 -18.12
CA SER A 742 38.01 -12.96 -18.85
C SER A 742 37.14 -13.04 -20.11
N ARG A 743 37.49 -13.96 -21.01
CA ARG A 743 36.84 -14.17 -22.31
C ARG A 743 35.57 -15.03 -22.23
N HIS A 744 35.18 -15.50 -21.06
CA HIS A 744 34.07 -16.43 -20.90
C HIS A 744 32.71 -15.71 -21.10
N PRO A 745 31.84 -16.14 -22.04
CA PRO A 745 30.69 -15.34 -22.45
C PRO A 745 29.51 -15.28 -21.47
N THR A 746 29.37 -16.28 -20.59
CA THR A 746 28.26 -16.32 -19.61
C THR A 746 28.75 -16.09 -18.18
N HIS A 747 29.83 -16.77 -17.80
CA HIS A 747 30.44 -16.73 -16.47
C HIS A 747 31.77 -15.95 -16.41
N SER A 748 31.88 -14.82 -17.12
CA SER A 748 33.10 -14.01 -17.04
C SER A 748 33.37 -13.52 -15.61
N VAL A 749 34.66 -13.40 -15.30
CA VAL A 749 35.22 -12.80 -14.09
C VAL A 749 36.01 -11.55 -14.47
N CYS A 750 35.85 -10.49 -13.68
CA CYS A 750 36.76 -9.34 -13.67
C CYS A 750 37.81 -9.54 -12.58
N ALA A 751 39.07 -9.15 -12.82
CA ALA A 751 40.13 -9.23 -11.82
C ALA A 751 41.07 -8.02 -11.88
N TRP A 752 41.61 -7.68 -10.71
CA TRP A 752 42.61 -6.64 -10.46
C TRP A 752 43.77 -7.20 -9.66
N GLY A 753 44.97 -6.66 -9.88
CA GLY A 753 46.22 -7.05 -9.23
C GLY A 753 47.30 -7.45 -10.24
N GLN A 754 48.57 -7.53 -9.79
CA GLN A 754 49.72 -7.79 -10.67
C GLN A 754 49.63 -9.10 -11.45
N LYS A 755 48.88 -10.08 -10.93
CA LYS A 755 48.66 -11.40 -11.55
C LYS A 755 47.25 -11.58 -12.13
N ALA A 756 46.49 -10.51 -12.33
CA ALA A 756 45.11 -10.59 -12.83
C ALA A 756 45.03 -11.25 -14.22
N GLU A 757 45.95 -10.93 -15.13
CA GLU A 757 45.99 -11.54 -16.47
C GLU A 757 46.24 -13.06 -16.39
N GLU A 758 47.27 -13.47 -15.64
CA GLU A 758 47.59 -14.87 -15.38
C GLU A 758 46.38 -15.60 -14.75
N PHE A 759 45.70 -14.97 -13.80
CA PHE A 759 44.51 -15.53 -13.14
C PHE A 759 43.35 -15.75 -14.12
N LEU A 760 43.08 -14.80 -15.01
CA LEU A 760 41.98 -14.86 -15.97
C LEU A 760 42.26 -15.72 -17.21
N GLN A 761 43.53 -16.01 -17.51
CA GLN A 761 43.93 -16.77 -18.70
C GLN A 761 43.49 -18.24 -18.62
N GLN A 762 42.80 -18.74 -19.64
CA GLN A 762 42.31 -20.12 -19.67
C GLN A 762 42.56 -20.74 -21.04
N ALA A 763 43.07 -21.97 -21.09
CA ALA A 763 43.33 -22.70 -22.33
C ALA A 763 42.01 -23.09 -23.03
N SER A 764 40.98 -23.42 -22.24
CA SER A 764 39.62 -23.69 -22.74
C SER A 764 38.63 -22.64 -22.21
N PRO A 765 38.60 -21.40 -22.77
CA PRO A 765 37.87 -20.27 -22.20
C PRO A 765 36.34 -20.39 -22.18
N TYR A 766 35.80 -21.52 -22.63
CA TYR A 766 34.37 -21.84 -22.68
C TYR A 766 34.00 -23.03 -21.80
N ASP A 767 34.93 -23.58 -21.02
CA ASP A 767 34.62 -24.50 -19.93
C ASP A 767 34.51 -23.69 -18.63
N THR A 768 33.28 -23.60 -18.09
CA THR A 768 32.95 -22.69 -16.98
C THR A 768 33.78 -22.97 -15.73
N PHE A 769 34.04 -24.25 -15.45
CA PHE A 769 34.68 -24.70 -14.21
C PHE A 769 35.89 -25.61 -14.47
N ALA A 770 36.63 -25.37 -15.56
CA ALA A 770 37.90 -26.06 -15.82
C ALA A 770 38.91 -25.84 -14.68
N GLU A 771 39.89 -26.72 -14.55
CA GLU A 771 40.92 -26.60 -13.51
C GLU A 771 41.82 -25.36 -13.66
N ASP A 772 41.91 -24.81 -14.88
CA ASP A 772 42.63 -23.58 -15.22
C ASP A 772 41.70 -22.36 -15.32
N SER A 773 40.39 -22.52 -15.04
CA SER A 773 39.45 -21.41 -14.91
C SER A 773 39.77 -20.55 -13.67
N PRO A 774 39.26 -19.31 -13.59
CA PRO A 774 39.36 -18.50 -12.38
C PRO A 774 38.91 -19.23 -11.11
N TRP A 775 37.89 -20.08 -11.20
CA TRP A 775 37.37 -20.86 -10.08
C TRP A 775 38.32 -22.00 -9.68
N GLY A 776 38.91 -22.70 -10.65
CA GLY A 776 39.91 -23.74 -10.40
C GLY A 776 41.21 -23.17 -9.84
N LYS A 777 41.65 -22.01 -10.32
CA LYS A 777 42.81 -21.29 -9.77
C LYS A 777 42.56 -20.76 -8.36
N LEU A 778 41.35 -20.27 -8.08
CA LEU A 778 40.97 -19.88 -6.72
C LEU A 778 41.16 -21.05 -5.74
N LEU A 779 40.78 -22.27 -6.14
CA LEU A 779 41.03 -23.48 -5.34
C LEU A 779 42.53 -23.78 -5.20
N LYS A 780 43.26 -23.84 -6.33
CA LYS A 780 44.73 -24.14 -6.36
C LYS A 780 45.56 -23.17 -5.52
N GLN A 781 45.18 -21.89 -5.52
CA GLN A 781 45.88 -20.82 -4.81
C GLN A 781 45.41 -20.65 -3.37
N LYS A 782 44.55 -21.54 -2.85
CA LYS A 782 43.95 -21.43 -1.51
C LYS A 782 43.28 -20.07 -1.29
N GLY A 783 42.64 -19.57 -2.33
CA GLY A 783 41.95 -18.28 -2.32
C GLY A 783 40.72 -18.28 -1.42
N LYS A 784 40.16 -17.07 -1.22
CA LYS A 784 38.99 -16.82 -0.37
C LYS A 784 37.81 -16.37 -1.22
N VAL A 785 36.60 -16.75 -0.82
CA VAL A 785 35.36 -16.21 -1.38
C VAL A 785 34.70 -15.33 -0.33
N LEU A 786 34.47 -14.07 -0.67
CA LEU A 786 33.87 -13.05 0.19
C LEU A 786 32.47 -12.68 -0.31
N PHE A 787 31.52 -12.61 0.62
CA PHE A 787 30.19 -12.08 0.41
C PHE A 787 30.03 -10.79 1.21
N LEU A 788 29.82 -9.69 0.49
CA LEU A 788 29.50 -8.39 1.06
C LEU A 788 27.97 -8.21 1.09
N GLY A 789 27.36 -8.39 2.26
CA GLY A 789 25.92 -8.27 2.47
C GLY A 789 25.12 -9.54 2.13
N GLU A 790 23.84 -9.38 1.75
CA GLU A 790 22.93 -10.47 1.38
C GLU A 790 23.22 -11.03 -0.03
N ALA A 791 24.48 -11.36 -0.32
CA ALA A 791 24.92 -11.88 -1.62
C ALA A 791 25.15 -13.40 -1.64
N ILE A 792 25.05 -14.08 -0.49
CA ILE A 792 25.47 -15.47 -0.33
C ILE A 792 24.63 -16.49 -1.11
N GLY A 793 23.38 -16.12 -1.45
CA GLY A 793 22.56 -16.92 -2.36
C GLY A 793 23.16 -17.02 -3.76
N GLY A 794 23.99 -16.07 -4.19
CA GLY A 794 24.66 -16.07 -5.49
C GLY A 794 26.01 -16.78 -5.54
N ASN A 795 26.27 -17.75 -4.65
CA ASN A 795 27.57 -18.42 -4.52
C ASN A 795 27.91 -19.30 -5.75
N THR A 796 28.63 -18.74 -6.73
CA THR A 796 29.01 -19.50 -7.95
C THR A 796 30.08 -20.54 -7.68
N PHE A 797 30.94 -20.38 -6.67
CA PHE A 797 31.96 -21.39 -6.35
C PHE A 797 31.34 -22.72 -5.88
N LEU A 798 30.12 -22.68 -5.33
CA LEU A 798 29.32 -23.88 -5.06
C LEU A 798 29.00 -24.65 -6.35
N HIS A 799 28.72 -23.96 -7.46
CA HIS A 799 28.53 -24.59 -8.77
C HIS A 799 29.83 -25.16 -9.35
N ALA A 800 30.98 -24.54 -9.04
CA ALA A 800 32.26 -25.14 -9.40
C ALA A 800 32.45 -26.50 -8.70
N CYS A 801 32.15 -26.56 -7.40
CA CYS A 801 32.17 -27.81 -6.63
C CYS A 801 31.16 -28.84 -7.19
N GLU A 802 29.99 -28.39 -7.62
CA GLU A 802 28.99 -29.23 -8.29
C GLU A 802 29.51 -29.81 -9.63
N GLY A 803 30.16 -28.99 -10.45
CA GLY A 803 30.80 -29.46 -11.68
C GLY A 803 31.90 -30.48 -11.41
N TRP A 804 32.73 -30.23 -10.39
CA TRP A 804 33.85 -31.08 -10.02
C TRP A 804 33.44 -32.43 -9.42
N TYR A 805 32.53 -32.43 -8.45
CA TYR A 805 32.22 -33.64 -7.65
C TYR A 805 30.94 -34.35 -8.05
N ASN A 806 30.04 -33.67 -8.74
CA ASN A 806 28.72 -34.18 -9.13
C ASN A 806 28.59 -34.37 -10.65
N SER A 807 29.24 -33.51 -11.45
CA SER A 807 29.42 -33.63 -12.90
C SER A 807 28.14 -33.87 -13.71
N TYR A 808 27.03 -33.26 -13.29
CA TYR A 808 25.75 -33.31 -14.02
C TYR A 808 25.42 -32.02 -14.77
N LEU A 809 26.29 -31.01 -14.70
CA LEU A 809 26.11 -29.72 -15.35
C LEU A 809 25.93 -29.88 -16.87
N ASP A 810 25.19 -28.95 -17.47
CA ASP A 810 24.87 -28.98 -18.89
C ASP A 810 25.89 -28.22 -19.74
N SER A 811 25.71 -28.29 -21.05
CA SER A 811 26.33 -27.36 -21.99
C SER A 811 25.27 -26.45 -22.59
N THR A 812 25.65 -25.24 -22.99
CA THR A 812 24.81 -24.28 -23.72
C THR A 812 25.62 -23.64 -24.84
N PHE A 813 24.95 -23.02 -25.81
CA PHE A 813 25.64 -22.12 -26.74
C PHE A 813 25.64 -20.69 -26.21
N ALA A 814 26.61 -19.89 -26.66
CA ALA A 814 26.68 -18.45 -26.43
C ALA A 814 27.31 -17.76 -27.64
N LEU A 815 26.94 -16.49 -27.87
CA LEU A 815 27.54 -15.69 -28.93
C LEU A 815 28.74 -14.91 -28.37
N CYS A 816 29.87 -14.97 -29.05
CA CYS A 816 31.09 -14.24 -28.72
C CYS A 816 31.52 -13.35 -29.89
N LYS A 817 31.91 -12.11 -29.59
CA LYS A 817 32.55 -11.20 -30.54
C LYS A 817 34.07 -11.35 -30.44
N THR A 818 34.68 -11.70 -31.56
CA THR A 818 36.13 -11.60 -31.80
C THR A 818 36.40 -10.38 -32.70
N PRO A 819 37.66 -9.89 -32.81
CA PRO A 819 37.98 -8.75 -33.67
C PRO A 819 37.41 -8.86 -35.10
N ASP A 820 37.40 -10.08 -35.66
CA ASP A 820 37.08 -10.29 -37.07
C ASP A 820 35.63 -10.75 -37.32
N ARG A 821 34.92 -11.27 -36.29
CA ARG A 821 33.57 -11.84 -36.44
C ARG A 821 32.84 -12.09 -35.12
N VAL A 822 31.52 -12.28 -35.21
CA VAL A 822 30.71 -12.93 -34.16
C VAL A 822 30.66 -14.43 -34.43
N GLN A 823 30.85 -15.25 -33.40
CA GLN A 823 30.80 -16.71 -33.49
C GLN A 823 29.99 -17.31 -32.34
N SER A 824 29.28 -18.41 -32.63
CA SER A 824 28.65 -19.24 -31.60
C SER A 824 29.69 -20.20 -31.00
N VAL A 825 29.72 -20.30 -29.67
CA VAL A 825 30.64 -21.16 -28.93
C VAL A 825 29.88 -22.08 -27.99
N LEU A 826 30.35 -23.32 -27.84
CA LEU A 826 29.80 -24.27 -26.88
C LEU A 826 30.41 -23.99 -25.50
N VAL A 827 29.58 -23.53 -24.57
CA VAL A 827 29.89 -23.37 -23.16
C VAL A 827 29.64 -24.69 -22.44
N LYS A 828 30.67 -25.24 -21.79
CA LYS A 828 30.59 -26.45 -20.95
C LYS A 828 30.43 -26.09 -19.48
N ASP A 829 29.95 -27.05 -18.69
CA ASP A 829 29.73 -26.92 -17.24
C ASP A 829 28.85 -25.72 -16.88
N TYR A 830 27.80 -25.48 -17.67
CA TYR A 830 26.85 -24.40 -17.47
C TYR A 830 25.84 -24.74 -16.34
N PRO A 831 25.79 -23.95 -15.25
CA PRO A 831 24.88 -24.16 -14.13
C PRO A 831 23.45 -23.65 -14.42
N GLY A 832 22.78 -24.26 -15.41
CA GLY A 832 21.41 -23.95 -15.79
C GLY A 832 20.31 -24.70 -15.00
N GLY A 833 19.05 -24.35 -15.28
CA GLY A 833 17.85 -25.04 -14.80
C GLY A 833 17.17 -24.42 -13.56
N CYS A 834 16.03 -24.99 -13.16
CA CYS A 834 15.17 -24.47 -12.08
C CYS A 834 15.85 -24.30 -10.70
N ARG A 835 16.66 -25.30 -10.28
CA ARG A 835 17.42 -25.36 -9.01
C ARG A 835 16.61 -24.91 -7.76
N GLY A 836 15.29 -25.02 -7.76
CA GLY A 836 14.43 -24.66 -6.62
C GLY A 836 14.52 -23.21 -6.15
N ARG A 837 15.14 -22.32 -6.92
CA ARG A 837 15.42 -20.93 -6.51
C ARG A 837 16.17 -20.83 -5.17
N TRP A 838 17.05 -21.78 -4.83
CA TRP A 838 17.81 -21.75 -3.57
C TRP A 838 18.62 -20.47 -3.39
N TYR A 839 19.06 -19.84 -4.49
CA TYR A 839 19.71 -18.52 -4.45
C TYR A 839 18.84 -17.40 -3.86
N LYS A 840 17.50 -17.55 -3.88
CA LYS A 840 16.56 -16.64 -3.20
C LYS A 840 16.35 -16.97 -1.72
N LEU A 841 16.61 -18.22 -1.32
CA LEU A 841 16.54 -18.62 0.09
C LEU A 841 17.72 -18.04 0.88
N GLY A 842 18.83 -17.73 0.19
CA GLY A 842 20.01 -17.13 0.80
C GLY A 842 20.53 -18.01 1.93
N ARG A 843 20.59 -17.45 3.15
CA ARG A 843 21.00 -18.19 4.35
C ARG A 843 20.01 -19.28 4.75
N ASN A 844 18.76 -19.26 4.31
CA ASN A 844 17.79 -20.32 4.60
C ASN A 844 17.91 -21.51 3.63
N ALA A 845 18.85 -21.48 2.69
CA ALA A 845 19.06 -22.59 1.77
C ALA A 845 19.62 -23.83 2.51
N PRO A 846 19.16 -25.06 2.20
CA PRO A 846 19.62 -26.29 2.87
C PRO A 846 21.15 -26.48 2.83
N TRP A 847 21.79 -26.23 1.69
CA TRP A 847 23.25 -26.31 1.55
C TRP A 847 23.98 -25.35 2.50
N PHE A 848 23.44 -24.15 2.72
CA PHE A 848 24.08 -23.15 3.56
C PHE A 848 24.00 -23.58 5.02
N GLN A 849 22.84 -24.04 5.48
CA GLN A 849 22.67 -24.55 6.84
C GLN A 849 23.63 -25.72 7.12
N LYS A 850 23.69 -26.69 6.20
CA LYS A 850 24.55 -27.88 6.34
C LYS A 850 26.05 -27.55 6.34
N LEU A 851 26.49 -26.60 5.53
CA LEU A 851 27.89 -26.16 5.54
C LEU A 851 28.20 -25.24 6.73
N LYS A 852 27.23 -24.46 7.20
CA LYS A 852 27.39 -23.60 8.39
C LYS A 852 27.64 -24.40 9.66
N GLU A 853 26.94 -25.53 9.83
CA GLU A 853 27.18 -26.47 10.93
C GLU A 853 28.60 -27.06 10.92
N ARG A 854 29.27 -27.08 9.76
CA ARG A 854 30.65 -27.55 9.60
C ARG A 854 31.71 -26.47 9.84
N GLY A 855 31.32 -25.25 10.21
CA GLY A 855 32.24 -24.18 10.58
C GLY A 855 33.06 -23.60 9.42
N VAL A 856 32.61 -23.74 8.16
CA VAL A 856 33.38 -23.27 6.99
C VAL A 856 33.34 -21.74 6.79
N PHE A 857 32.39 -21.05 7.42
CA PHE A 857 32.16 -19.62 7.24
C PHE A 857 32.71 -18.82 8.43
N LEU A 858 33.45 -17.77 8.13
CA LEU A 858 33.76 -16.69 9.06
C LEU A 858 32.85 -15.50 8.75
N GLU A 859 32.24 -14.93 9.79
CA GLU A 859 31.30 -13.81 9.66
C GLU A 859 31.74 -12.64 10.56
N THR A 860 31.64 -11.42 10.05
CA THR A 860 31.69 -10.18 10.84
C THR A 860 30.54 -9.27 10.41
N ARG A 861 30.40 -8.12 11.06
CA ARG A 861 29.37 -7.14 10.75
C ARG A 861 29.92 -5.74 10.60
N ILE A 862 29.36 -5.01 9.63
CA ILE A 862 29.47 -3.56 9.52
C ILE A 862 28.06 -3.01 9.66
N ASN A 863 27.77 -2.38 10.81
CA ASN A 863 26.40 -2.05 11.22
C ASN A 863 25.51 -3.32 11.16
N ASP A 864 24.38 -3.26 10.45
CA ASP A 864 23.48 -4.41 10.26
C ASP A 864 23.90 -5.33 9.08
N THR A 865 24.96 -5.00 8.36
CA THR A 865 25.41 -5.77 7.19
C THR A 865 26.33 -6.90 7.62
N VAL A 866 25.96 -8.13 7.30
CA VAL A 866 26.82 -9.31 7.49
C VAL A 866 27.81 -9.41 6.33
N LEU A 867 29.09 -9.55 6.66
CA LEU A 867 30.13 -9.95 5.71
C LEU A 867 30.51 -11.38 6.04
N THR A 868 30.56 -12.24 5.02
CA THR A 868 30.87 -13.67 5.18
C THR A 868 32.05 -14.02 4.28
N VAL A 869 33.07 -14.70 4.81
CA VAL A 869 34.18 -15.24 4.02
C VAL A 869 34.34 -16.74 4.28
N TYR A 870 34.83 -17.46 3.28
CA TYR A 870 35.36 -18.82 3.47
C TYR A 870 36.60 -19.04 2.60
N GLN A 871 37.42 -20.02 2.97
CA GLN A 871 38.54 -20.49 2.14
C GLN A 871 38.05 -21.52 1.11
N ALA A 872 38.45 -21.35 -0.14
CA ALA A 872 38.01 -22.17 -1.26
C ALA A 872 38.31 -23.67 -1.05
N GLU A 873 39.49 -24.00 -0.52
CA GLU A 873 39.92 -25.37 -0.22
C GLU A 873 39.03 -26.04 0.83
N GLN A 874 38.83 -25.38 1.97
CA GLN A 874 38.00 -25.89 3.07
C GLN A 874 36.53 -26.04 2.64
N PHE A 875 36.01 -25.05 1.92
CA PHE A 875 34.64 -25.10 1.39
C PHE A 875 34.49 -26.23 0.38
N ALA A 876 35.43 -26.41 -0.54
CA ALA A 876 35.36 -27.47 -1.55
C ALA A 876 35.43 -28.87 -0.91
N ALA A 877 36.25 -29.05 0.12
CA ALA A 877 36.30 -30.29 0.89
C ALA A 877 34.96 -30.58 1.61
N ALA A 878 34.41 -29.58 2.30
CA ALA A 878 33.12 -29.73 2.97
C ALA A 878 31.95 -29.96 1.99
N ALA A 879 31.97 -29.29 0.83
CA ALA A 879 31.00 -29.49 -0.24
C ALA A 879 31.10 -30.90 -0.85
N LYS A 880 32.30 -31.45 -1.00
CA LYS A 880 32.51 -32.83 -1.46
C LYS A 880 31.82 -33.83 -0.53
N GLU A 881 32.02 -33.70 0.78
CA GLU A 881 31.35 -34.57 1.76
C GLU A 881 29.83 -34.35 1.78
N MET A 882 29.37 -33.10 1.70
CA MET A 882 27.94 -32.79 1.57
C MET A 882 27.32 -33.47 0.35
N PHE A 883 27.98 -33.46 -0.80
CA PHE A 883 27.50 -34.13 -2.02
C PHE A 883 27.62 -35.65 -1.95
N ARG A 884 28.52 -36.22 -1.14
CA ARG A 884 28.55 -37.66 -0.89
C ARG A 884 27.33 -38.11 -0.07
N GLU A 885 26.97 -37.33 0.95
CA GLU A 885 25.81 -37.61 1.80
C GLU A 885 24.49 -37.38 1.06
N GLU A 886 24.42 -36.29 0.28
CA GLU A 886 23.20 -35.85 -0.38
C GLU A 886 23.53 -35.25 -1.76
N PRO A 887 23.73 -36.10 -2.78
CA PRO A 887 24.21 -35.69 -4.10
C PRO A 887 23.33 -34.66 -4.82
N ASP A 888 22.03 -34.65 -4.53
CA ASP A 888 21.04 -33.81 -5.16
C ASP A 888 20.53 -32.67 -4.27
N ILE A 889 21.24 -32.32 -3.19
CA ILE A 889 20.88 -31.25 -2.23
C ILE A 889 20.63 -29.87 -2.89
N LEU A 890 21.21 -29.63 -4.08
CA LEU A 890 21.03 -28.40 -4.86
C LEU A 890 19.88 -28.47 -5.87
N LEU A 891 19.20 -29.61 -5.96
CA LEU A 891 18.08 -29.89 -6.86
C LEU A 891 16.75 -29.86 -6.09
N HIS A 892 15.67 -29.43 -6.74
CA HIS A 892 14.37 -29.18 -6.10
C HIS A 892 13.51 -30.45 -5.93
N GLN A 893 12.22 -30.46 -6.26
CA GLN A 893 11.35 -31.63 -6.09
C GLN A 893 11.46 -32.56 -7.30
N ASN A 894 11.11 -33.84 -7.11
CA ASN A 894 11.14 -34.84 -8.19
C ASN A 894 10.17 -34.54 -9.34
N ALA A 895 9.08 -33.80 -9.08
CA ALA A 895 8.15 -33.36 -10.11
C ALA A 895 8.71 -32.25 -11.02
N CYS A 896 9.82 -31.59 -10.66
CA CYS A 896 10.45 -30.57 -11.49
C CYS A 896 11.22 -31.24 -12.64
N ARG A 897 10.78 -31.04 -13.88
CA ARG A 897 11.40 -31.60 -15.10
C ARG A 897 12.93 -31.41 -15.14
N ASP A 898 13.40 -30.19 -14.92
CA ASP A 898 14.83 -29.88 -15.01
C ASP A 898 15.61 -30.59 -13.91
N CYS A 899 15.10 -30.58 -12.67
CA CYS A 899 15.77 -31.22 -11.54
C CYS A 899 15.73 -32.75 -11.65
N ALA A 900 14.64 -33.33 -12.14
CA ALA A 900 14.54 -34.77 -12.42
C ALA A 900 15.54 -35.22 -13.49
N ARG A 901 15.71 -34.42 -14.55
CA ARG A 901 16.71 -34.66 -15.59
C ARG A 901 18.14 -34.56 -15.06
N LEU A 902 18.43 -33.57 -14.21
CA LEU A 902 19.76 -33.46 -13.60
C LEU A 902 20.01 -34.61 -12.61
N ARG A 903 19.00 -35.03 -11.84
CA ARG A 903 19.06 -36.22 -10.97
C ARG A 903 19.35 -37.50 -11.74
N SER A 904 18.73 -37.70 -12.91
CA SER A 904 18.97 -38.93 -13.68
C SER A 904 20.42 -39.07 -14.13
N LYS A 905 21.12 -37.94 -14.35
CA LYS A 905 22.56 -37.95 -14.61
C LYS A 905 23.40 -38.35 -13.39
N ILE A 906 22.93 -38.02 -12.18
CA ILE A 906 23.56 -38.47 -10.92
C ILE A 906 23.36 -39.97 -10.74
N SER A 907 22.14 -40.48 -10.96
CA SER A 907 21.79 -41.89 -10.73
C SER A 907 22.38 -42.86 -11.76
N ASN A 908 22.60 -42.42 -13.00
CA ASN A 908 23.18 -43.27 -14.07
C ASN A 908 24.73 -43.42 -14.00
N ARG A 909 25.34 -43.15 -12.84
CA ARG A 909 26.80 -43.18 -12.60
C ARG A 909 27.47 -44.55 -12.77
N SER A 910 26.74 -45.64 -13.01
CA SER A 910 27.28 -47.00 -12.96
C SER A 910 27.75 -47.60 -14.30
N VAL A 911 27.90 -46.85 -15.41
CA VAL A 911 28.36 -47.50 -16.67
C VAL A 911 29.50 -46.78 -17.44
N HIS A 912 29.60 -45.45 -17.55
CA HIS A 912 30.67 -44.83 -18.39
C HIS A 912 31.09 -43.37 -18.03
N THR A 913 31.22 -43.00 -16.76
CA THR A 913 31.59 -41.61 -16.39
C THR A 913 33.12 -41.43 -16.31
N PRO A 914 33.71 -40.35 -16.88
CA PRO A 914 35.10 -39.98 -16.63
C PRO A 914 35.35 -39.77 -15.12
N ALA A 915 36.58 -39.97 -14.65
CA ALA A 915 36.96 -39.67 -13.27
C ALA A 915 36.56 -38.22 -12.90
N LEU A 916 36.01 -38.02 -11.70
CA LEU A 916 35.62 -36.67 -11.25
C LEU A 916 36.87 -35.80 -11.17
N ARG A 917 36.72 -34.53 -11.56
CA ARG A 917 37.81 -33.56 -11.44
C ARG A 917 38.14 -33.46 -9.94
N TRP A 918 39.41 -33.64 -9.59
CA TRP A 918 39.91 -33.51 -8.21
C TRP A 918 39.62 -34.67 -7.24
N ASP A 919 39.34 -35.88 -7.71
CA ASP A 919 39.12 -37.02 -6.82
C ASP A 919 40.34 -37.39 -5.94
N ASN A 920 41.56 -37.03 -6.36
CA ASN A 920 42.83 -37.35 -5.69
C ASN A 920 43.31 -36.30 -4.65
N LEU A 921 42.51 -35.31 -4.25
CA LEU A 921 42.94 -34.24 -3.32
C LEU A 921 42.98 -34.63 -1.82
N GLN A 922 43.03 -35.91 -1.45
CA GLN A 922 43.12 -36.34 -0.04
C GLN A 922 44.29 -37.29 0.22
N GLU A 923 45.46 -36.73 0.52
CA GLU A 923 46.42 -37.26 1.51
C GLU A 923 47.23 -36.11 2.13
N THR A 924 46.59 -35.24 2.91
CA THR A 924 47.30 -34.50 3.97
C THR A 924 46.47 -34.55 5.24
N ARG A 925 47.01 -35.27 6.23
CA ARG A 925 46.38 -35.60 7.51
C ARG A 925 46.14 -34.35 8.37
N VAL A 926 44.97 -34.37 9.02
CA VAL A 926 44.47 -33.75 10.26
C VAL A 926 45.27 -32.59 10.85
#